data_AF-A0A4Y9S0M4-F1
#
_entry.id   AF-A0A4Y9S0M4-F1
#
_cell.length_a   1.000
_cell.length_b   1.000
_cell.length_c   1.000
_cell.angle_alpha   90.00
_cell.angle_beta   90.00
_cell.angle_gamma   90.00
#
_symmetry.space_group_name_H-M   'P 1'
#
loop_
_entity.id
_entity.type
_entity.pdbx_description
1 polymer ?
#
loop_
_entity_poly.entity_id
_entity_poly.type
_entity_poly.pdbx_seq_one_letter_code
_entity_poly.pdbx_strand_id
1 'polypeptide(L)'
;MVLLLGVAAALLYLNRRAVARDVLVGWLDQRGIQADVEVERVEIDGFVGRIRIGDPNNPDVVVERAEVDYAVALPWSRTGLGVTPSRIRLVRPVVRTSWKGGKLSLGSLDPLVKEFTGGPPRPDQRSPLVIVEGGRGRLDTEYGPVEILADARIDDGKLMRLAARLPTAALKSGEVEARGLSATLDLTTTGDRVALRLLAAADAFTTPAARGQGANLTLAGDLPYPDLKTRRGDGRVVLDARLTGARLGTETVGARNADVTAQFDGVVSGWIETFRLEGAATSALEAAAVQGAGLNIADVAATATKAKLTVSRDDALRWSVNGPLSLAAASGRMGQTTIGRLSLISRALSFGGKDSAFEATGPVSATFDRFGFGDLALKRGRADLNLDVVSDGVIQIGADGALRAADGAWPLFGPVGPDDIAELAEMKRALGSFALNAPAIRFATGTAGTTVVLPRPVTLTPANSGVLTVAQAGEGAYQAEPGRPGGGALSVTATRGKGLPEITVAVPNWRLTETGFEATLDGRARLDFDLARGIDARTRGVLAMADGRLTYATPDCVDLTVERLELDENDVHQVAGKLCPAGGPLLTSKDGVWRVVGAFDQVSAQAPFLGMRFADASGRVTVDGTKAGVGLTANVTAARAIDALTPARFEPLAATGSATLANERWTGAFDLKGTGEAAAHTLGRLTLAHDGRTGSGGIVIAAPNVTFAENGLQPAMLSPLAADFLASPVNGSVSFDGRFDWTKEAEPTSSGRLVTPGLDFVSPAGAVKGLRGDVVFSSLTPLITAPNQKLTADSLAVGTAVTALDVTFSVNEAGVLIDGAQVAAGGGTVSVEPFTVPLDATQPYSGVIVLDRVQLGDIVADTGFDDKVTLDAVVSGRLPFIMDPKTGLRITAGTLGAVQPGRLSIKREVLTDVNAGGGGEELPSGMVEDLAYQAMEDLSFDVLSADVNSLDGGRVSVLFHIRGRHDPPQRQELRLTIAELISREFLNRKLPLPSNTQIDLTLDTTLNANQLISDLLAVNRARQGQQDPEPTTTLAPAD
;
A
#
# COMPACT_ATOMS: atom_id res chain seq x y z
N MET A 1 -14.80 91.82 86.96
CA MET A 1 -14.65 90.61 86.11
C MET A 1 -15.90 90.31 85.28
N VAL A 2 -17.11 90.31 85.88
CA VAL A 2 -18.38 90.08 85.16
C VAL A 2 -18.68 91.12 84.06
N LEU A 3 -18.35 92.40 84.28
CA LEU A 3 -18.55 93.45 83.26
C LEU A 3 -17.56 93.33 82.08
N LEU A 4 -16.32 92.90 82.34
CA LEU A 4 -15.30 92.62 81.31
C LEU A 4 -15.67 91.37 80.49
N LEU A 5 -16.22 90.33 81.14
CA LEU A 5 -16.80 89.16 80.47
C LEU A 5 -18.05 89.51 79.67
N GLY A 6 -18.91 90.40 80.17
CA GLY A 6 -20.11 90.86 79.46
C GLY A 6 -19.79 91.72 78.24
N VAL A 7 -18.80 92.61 78.32
CA VAL A 7 -18.32 93.41 77.18
C VAL A 7 -17.56 92.53 76.18
N ALA A 8 -16.75 91.59 76.64
CA ALA A 8 -16.08 90.62 75.76
C ALA A 8 -17.10 89.72 75.05
N ALA A 9 -18.13 89.22 75.75
CA ALA A 9 -19.20 88.42 75.17
C ALA A 9 -20.08 89.23 74.18
N ALA A 10 -20.36 90.50 74.49
CA ALA A 10 -21.07 91.40 73.58
C ALA A 10 -20.25 91.72 72.32
N LEU A 11 -18.94 91.97 72.46
CA LEU A 11 -18.02 92.16 71.33
C LEU A 11 -17.85 90.88 70.50
N LEU A 12 -17.74 89.70 71.14
CA LEU A 12 -17.74 88.39 70.49
C LEU A 12 -19.06 88.13 69.73
N TYR A 13 -20.20 88.53 70.29
CA TYR A 13 -21.52 88.36 69.66
C TYR A 13 -21.77 89.36 68.52
N LEU A 14 -21.27 90.60 68.63
CA LEU A 14 -21.37 91.63 67.58
C LEU A 14 -20.42 91.32 66.40
N ASN A 15 -19.21 90.84 66.68
CA ASN A 15 -18.26 90.36 65.67
C ASN A 15 -18.40 88.84 65.37
N ARG A 16 -19.52 88.22 65.74
CA ARG A 16 -19.72 86.75 65.61
C ARG A 16 -19.48 86.21 64.20
N ARG A 17 -19.74 87.02 63.16
CA ARG A 17 -19.45 86.66 61.76
C ARG A 17 -17.95 86.59 61.46
N ALA A 18 -17.16 87.53 61.98
CA ALA A 18 -15.71 87.54 61.80
C ALA A 18 -15.04 86.44 62.62
N VAL A 19 -15.48 86.23 63.87
CA VAL A 19 -14.96 85.16 64.74
C VAL A 19 -15.28 83.76 64.19
N ALA A 20 -16.51 83.52 63.72
CA ALA A 20 -16.89 82.25 63.11
C ALA A 20 -16.10 81.96 61.82
N ARG A 21 -15.84 82.99 61.01
CA ARG A 21 -14.95 82.89 59.84
C ARG A 21 -13.53 82.50 60.25
N ASP A 22 -12.92 83.23 61.18
CA ASP A 22 -11.53 83.01 61.60
C ASP A 22 -11.33 81.66 62.31
N VAL A 23 -12.33 81.17 63.05
CA VAL A 23 -12.30 79.83 63.67
C VAL A 23 -12.36 78.72 62.62
N LEU A 24 -13.24 78.84 61.61
CA LEU A 24 -13.38 77.83 60.56
C LEU A 24 -12.19 77.86 59.58
N VAL A 25 -11.76 79.05 59.16
CA VAL A 25 -10.57 79.26 58.32
C VAL A 25 -9.33 78.81 59.09
N GLY A 26 -9.19 79.16 60.37
CA GLY A 26 -8.09 78.70 61.22
C GLY A 26 -8.05 77.19 61.44
N TRP A 27 -9.21 76.52 61.52
CA TRP A 27 -9.29 75.05 61.63
C TRP A 27 -8.84 74.34 60.33
N LEU A 28 -9.11 74.94 59.17
CA LEU A 28 -8.68 74.46 57.85
C LEU A 28 -7.20 74.79 57.59
N ASP A 29 -6.74 75.98 57.93
CA ASP A 29 -5.35 76.43 57.80
C ASP A 29 -4.40 75.58 58.66
N GLN A 30 -4.80 75.22 59.89
CA GLN A 30 -4.05 74.29 60.75
C GLN A 30 -3.84 72.91 60.12
N ARG A 31 -4.68 72.54 59.14
CA ARG A 31 -4.59 71.29 58.36
C ARG A 31 -3.94 71.49 57.00
N GLY A 32 -3.38 72.68 56.74
CA GLY A 32 -2.73 73.03 55.48
C GLY A 32 -3.71 73.30 54.33
N ILE A 33 -4.98 73.61 54.64
CA ILE A 33 -6.05 73.80 53.65
C ILE A 33 -6.43 75.29 53.63
N GLN A 34 -6.04 76.00 52.59
CA GLN A 34 -6.48 77.38 52.38
C GLN A 34 -7.98 77.40 52.06
N ALA A 35 -8.75 78.18 52.80
CA ALA A 35 -10.17 78.33 52.57
C ALA A 35 -10.63 79.78 52.79
N ASP A 36 -11.57 80.22 51.97
CA ASP A 36 -12.29 81.48 52.15
C ASP A 36 -13.77 81.18 52.42
N VAL A 37 -14.30 81.82 53.46
CA VAL A 37 -15.65 81.58 53.95
C VAL A 37 -16.38 82.91 54.01
N GLU A 38 -17.45 83.03 53.23
CA GLU A 38 -18.36 84.17 53.23
C GLU A 38 -19.58 83.82 54.09
N VAL A 39 -19.69 84.44 55.25
CA VAL A 39 -20.68 84.09 56.28
C VAL A 39 -21.98 84.86 56.06
N GLU A 40 -23.05 84.19 55.66
CA GLU A 40 -24.39 84.81 55.48
C GLU A 40 -25.08 85.00 56.84
N ARG A 41 -25.10 83.93 57.66
CA ARG A 41 -25.80 83.89 58.94
C ARG A 41 -25.07 83.02 59.96
N VAL A 42 -25.01 83.48 61.20
CA VAL A 42 -24.49 82.73 62.36
C VAL A 42 -25.48 82.89 63.51
N GLU A 43 -25.99 81.75 63.99
CA GLU A 43 -26.89 81.60 65.14
C GLU A 43 -26.16 80.80 66.24
N ILE A 44 -26.79 80.62 67.40
CA ILE A 44 -26.14 79.94 68.54
C ILE A 44 -25.94 78.44 68.32
N ASP A 45 -26.75 77.88 67.42
CA ASP A 45 -26.88 76.46 67.11
C ASP A 45 -26.61 76.16 65.62
N GLY A 46 -26.22 77.15 64.81
CA GLY A 46 -26.00 76.94 63.38
C GLY A 46 -25.26 78.03 62.61
N PHE A 47 -24.78 77.66 61.44
CA PHE A 47 -24.01 78.47 60.49
C PHE A 47 -24.55 78.29 59.08
N VAL A 48 -24.71 79.39 58.34
CA VAL A 48 -25.00 79.38 56.90
C VAL A 48 -24.01 80.29 56.19
N GLY A 49 -23.34 79.76 55.18
CA GLY A 49 -22.37 80.53 54.40
C GLY A 49 -21.95 79.86 53.11
N ARG A 50 -21.22 80.62 52.30
CA ARG A 50 -20.56 80.13 51.08
C ARG A 50 -19.12 79.78 51.42
N ILE A 51 -18.65 78.62 50.93
CA ILE A 51 -17.31 78.11 51.23
C ILE A 51 -16.54 77.95 49.92
N ARG A 52 -15.31 78.46 49.88
CA ARG A 52 -14.33 78.23 48.81
C ARG A 52 -13.08 77.62 49.43
N ILE A 53 -12.57 76.54 48.84
CA ILE A 53 -11.39 75.82 49.33
C ILE A 53 -10.37 75.72 48.19
N GLY A 54 -9.09 75.96 48.47
CA GLY A 54 -7.99 75.96 47.51
C GLY A 54 -7.60 77.37 47.02
N ASP A 55 -6.95 77.44 45.85
CA ASP A 55 -6.51 78.70 45.23
C ASP A 55 -7.71 79.66 45.02
N PRO A 56 -7.67 80.90 45.57
CA PRO A 56 -8.76 81.87 45.42
C PRO A 56 -9.15 82.19 43.98
N ASN A 57 -8.21 82.13 43.04
CA ASN A 57 -8.46 82.39 41.63
C ASN A 57 -8.93 81.14 40.87
N ASN A 58 -8.80 79.96 41.47
CA ASN A 58 -9.08 78.69 40.84
C ASN A 58 -9.43 77.61 41.89
N PRO A 59 -10.55 77.77 42.62
CA PRO A 59 -10.84 76.98 43.82
C PRO A 59 -11.06 75.50 43.50
N ASP A 60 -10.58 74.63 44.39
CA ASP A 60 -10.80 73.18 44.32
C ASP A 60 -12.22 72.80 44.77
N VAL A 61 -12.80 73.54 45.71
CA VAL A 61 -14.17 73.32 46.16
C VAL A 61 -14.90 74.64 46.26
N VAL A 62 -16.12 74.69 45.74
CA VAL A 62 -17.04 75.81 45.92
C VAL A 62 -18.38 75.27 46.39
N VAL A 63 -18.81 75.65 47.58
CA VAL A 63 -20.15 75.34 48.07
C VAL A 63 -20.98 76.61 48.04
N GLU A 64 -22.00 76.64 47.18
CA GLU A 64 -22.85 77.83 47.02
C GLU A 64 -23.57 78.20 48.31
N ARG A 65 -24.03 77.19 49.06
CA ARG A 65 -24.65 77.34 50.38
C ARG A 65 -24.37 76.11 51.24
N ALA A 66 -23.60 76.29 52.30
CA ALA A 66 -23.36 75.30 53.34
C ALA A 66 -24.18 75.68 54.58
N GLU A 67 -25.06 74.79 55.02
CA GLU A 67 -25.80 74.90 56.28
C GLU A 67 -25.20 73.91 57.26
N VAL A 68 -24.71 74.38 58.39
CA VAL A 68 -24.12 73.54 59.43
C VAL A 68 -24.82 73.80 60.75
N ASP A 69 -25.50 72.79 61.27
CA ASP A 69 -26.10 72.81 62.60
C ASP A 69 -25.06 72.25 63.58
N TYR A 70 -24.90 72.88 64.76
CA TYR A 70 -23.97 72.43 65.80
C TYR A 70 -24.67 72.27 67.15
N ALA A 71 -24.24 71.27 67.91
CA ALA A 71 -24.57 71.14 69.32
C ALA A 71 -23.48 71.83 70.16
N VAL A 72 -23.90 72.74 71.05
CA VAL A 72 -23.02 73.43 72.01
C VAL A 72 -23.00 72.65 73.31
N ALA A 73 -21.85 72.09 73.67
CA ALA A 73 -21.63 71.42 74.94
C ALA A 73 -21.34 72.45 76.04
N LEU A 74 -22.14 72.43 77.11
CA LEU A 74 -21.98 73.33 78.26
C LEU A 74 -20.73 72.96 79.07
N PRO A 75 -20.11 73.91 79.80
CA PRO A 75 -18.85 73.69 80.54
C PRO A 75 -18.89 72.56 81.57
N TRP A 76 -20.09 72.13 81.98
CA TRP A 76 -20.32 71.04 82.95
C TRP A 76 -20.54 69.68 82.28
N SER A 77 -20.47 69.59 80.95
CA SER A 77 -20.62 68.35 80.20
C SER A 77 -19.34 67.49 80.28
N ARG A 78 -19.48 66.16 80.14
CA ARG A 78 -18.34 65.21 80.20
C ARG A 78 -17.29 65.44 79.11
N THR A 79 -17.64 66.16 78.04
CA THR A 79 -16.78 66.49 76.91
C THR A 79 -16.13 67.88 77.02
N GLY A 80 -16.39 68.64 78.08
CA GLY A 80 -15.93 70.02 78.24
C GLY A 80 -16.70 71.01 77.36
N LEU A 81 -16.30 72.29 77.39
CA LEU A 81 -16.88 73.33 76.53
C LEU A 81 -16.45 73.09 75.08
N GLY A 82 -17.39 72.79 74.19
CA GLY A 82 -17.08 72.41 72.80
C GLY A 82 -18.27 72.56 71.85
N VAL A 83 -17.97 72.75 70.56
CA VAL A 83 -18.95 72.85 69.48
C VAL A 83 -18.77 71.64 68.57
N THR A 84 -19.83 70.86 68.38
CA THR A 84 -19.80 69.64 67.56
C THR A 84 -20.87 69.73 66.48
N PRO A 85 -20.53 69.60 65.18
CA PRO A 85 -21.54 69.61 64.13
C PRO A 85 -22.48 68.42 64.27
N SER A 86 -23.79 68.67 64.15
CA SER A 86 -24.86 67.66 64.17
C SER A 86 -25.40 67.36 62.77
N ARG A 87 -25.49 68.37 61.90
CA ARG A 87 -25.93 68.24 60.50
C ARG A 87 -25.17 69.21 59.60
N ILE A 88 -24.76 68.75 58.43
CA ILE A 88 -24.09 69.53 57.40
C ILE A 88 -24.86 69.33 56.09
N ARG A 89 -25.53 70.36 55.58
CA ARG A 89 -26.19 70.35 54.26
C ARG A 89 -25.39 71.20 53.29
N LEU A 90 -24.88 70.58 52.23
CA LEU A 90 -24.15 71.23 51.14
C LEU A 90 -25.05 71.30 49.92
N VAL A 91 -25.49 72.50 49.56
CA VAL A 91 -26.34 72.75 48.38
C VAL A 91 -25.46 73.21 47.21
N ARG A 92 -25.58 72.49 46.10
CA ARG A 92 -24.83 72.69 44.85
C ARG A 92 -23.30 72.79 45.06
N PRO A 93 -22.66 71.86 45.78
CA PRO A 93 -21.21 71.87 45.90
C PRO A 93 -20.56 71.51 44.55
N VAL A 94 -19.58 72.30 44.13
CA VAL A 94 -18.71 72.02 43.00
C VAL A 94 -17.35 71.58 43.53
N VAL A 95 -16.91 70.38 43.18
CA VAL A 95 -15.63 69.81 43.60
C VAL A 95 -14.78 69.52 42.38
N ARG A 96 -13.58 70.09 42.31
CA ARG A 96 -12.59 69.74 41.30
C ARG A 96 -11.73 68.59 41.78
N THR A 97 -11.56 67.62 40.90
CA THR A 97 -10.74 66.44 41.10
C THR A 97 -9.89 66.21 39.87
N SER A 98 -8.76 65.53 40.01
CA SER A 98 -7.93 65.12 38.88
C SER A 98 -7.69 63.61 38.93
N TRP A 99 -7.80 62.96 37.78
CA TRP A 99 -7.44 61.56 37.62
C TRP A 99 -6.53 61.41 36.40
N LYS A 100 -5.22 61.37 36.66
CA LYS A 100 -4.16 61.35 35.64
C LYS A 100 -3.12 60.32 36.01
N GLY A 101 -2.61 59.58 35.03
CA GLY A 101 -1.63 58.50 35.28
C GLY A 101 -2.11 57.47 36.31
N GLY A 102 -3.42 57.20 36.37
CA GLY A 102 -4.04 56.27 37.31
C GLY A 102 -4.22 56.79 38.74
N LYS A 103 -3.80 58.01 39.07
CA LYS A 103 -3.87 58.58 40.43
C LYS A 103 -5.00 59.59 40.55
N LEU A 104 -5.90 59.40 41.52
CA LEU A 104 -6.97 60.33 41.87
C LEU A 104 -6.46 61.33 42.92
N SER A 105 -6.73 62.62 42.73
CA SER A 105 -6.45 63.69 43.70
C SER A 105 -7.63 64.66 43.76
N LEU A 106 -8.01 65.06 44.97
CA LEU A 106 -9.00 66.08 45.29
C LEU A 106 -8.35 67.46 45.53
N GLY A 107 -7.09 67.64 45.12
CA GLY A 107 -6.35 68.89 45.31
C GLY A 107 -6.12 69.20 46.79
N SER A 108 -6.49 70.40 47.21
CA SER A 108 -6.35 70.87 48.61
C SER A 108 -7.13 70.05 49.64
N LEU A 109 -8.08 69.19 49.23
CA LEU A 109 -8.78 68.28 50.14
C LEU A 109 -8.05 66.96 50.45
N ASP A 110 -6.98 66.62 49.73
CA ASP A 110 -6.26 65.34 49.92
C ASP A 110 -5.77 65.11 51.38
N PRO A 111 -5.24 66.11 52.11
CA PRO A 111 -4.87 65.93 53.52
C PRO A 111 -6.06 65.58 54.41
N LEU A 112 -7.21 66.23 54.17
CA LEU A 112 -8.46 66.00 54.92
C LEU A 112 -8.95 64.57 54.69
N VAL A 113 -9.00 64.13 53.42
CA VAL A 113 -9.43 62.78 53.09
C VAL A 113 -8.52 61.74 53.73
N LYS A 114 -7.20 61.96 53.75
CA LYS A 114 -6.25 61.07 54.44
C LYS A 114 -6.46 61.01 55.96
N GLU A 115 -6.80 62.13 56.61
CA GLU A 115 -7.09 62.18 58.06
C GLU A 115 -8.37 61.39 58.39
N PHE A 116 -9.45 61.60 57.62
CA PHE A 116 -10.73 60.91 57.82
C PHE A 116 -10.73 59.43 57.40
N THR A 117 -9.81 59.02 56.52
CA THR A 117 -9.65 57.60 56.12
C THR A 117 -8.58 56.84 56.91
N GLY A 118 -7.69 57.54 57.64
CA GLY A 118 -6.53 56.93 58.32
C GLY A 118 -6.59 56.86 59.85
N GLY A 119 -7.47 57.62 60.52
CA GLY A 119 -7.55 57.68 61.99
C GLY A 119 -8.58 56.72 62.61
N PRO A 120 -8.32 56.14 63.81
CA PRO A 120 -9.35 55.40 64.54
C PRO A 120 -10.50 56.35 64.95
N PRO A 121 -11.77 55.92 64.83
CA PRO A 121 -12.90 56.77 65.22
C PRO A 121 -12.86 57.05 66.71
N ARG A 122 -13.22 58.27 67.10
CA ARG A 122 -13.40 58.63 68.51
C ARG A 122 -14.68 57.96 69.01
N PRO A 123 -14.62 56.99 69.95
CA PRO A 123 -15.79 56.21 70.36
C PRO A 123 -16.89 57.03 71.04
N ASP A 124 -16.56 58.23 71.53
CA ASP A 124 -17.46 59.07 72.32
C ASP A 124 -18.13 60.21 71.54
N GLN A 125 -18.02 60.25 70.19
CA GLN A 125 -18.63 61.29 69.35
C GLN A 125 -19.35 60.70 68.13
N ARG A 126 -20.67 60.94 68.02
CA ARG A 126 -21.47 60.63 66.82
C ARG A 126 -21.06 61.57 65.68
N SER A 127 -20.89 61.05 64.47
CA SER A 127 -20.57 61.88 63.31
C SER A 127 -21.81 62.62 62.79
N PRO A 128 -21.66 63.83 62.22
CA PRO A 128 -22.79 64.61 61.73
C PRO A 128 -23.51 63.94 60.55
N LEU A 129 -24.80 64.26 60.41
CA LEU A 129 -25.57 63.95 59.19
C LEU A 129 -25.12 64.89 58.06
N VAL A 130 -24.43 64.37 57.04
CA VAL A 130 -24.03 65.13 55.86
C VAL A 130 -25.00 64.87 54.70
N ILE A 131 -25.56 65.92 54.13
CA ILE A 131 -26.45 65.86 52.96
C ILE A 131 -25.82 66.71 51.85
N VAL A 132 -25.57 66.10 50.70
CA VAL A 132 -25.12 66.75 49.48
C VAL A 132 -26.27 66.75 48.48
N GLU A 133 -26.70 67.94 48.06
CA GLU A 133 -27.78 68.13 47.09
C GLU A 133 -27.28 68.91 45.87
N GLY A 134 -27.46 68.36 44.67
CA GLY A 134 -27.02 68.96 43.42
C GLY A 134 -25.50 69.04 43.28
N GLY A 135 -24.75 68.09 43.85
CA GLY A 135 -23.30 68.07 43.79
C GLY A 135 -22.79 67.91 42.35
N ARG A 136 -21.73 68.65 42.01
CA ARG A 136 -21.04 68.58 40.71
C ARG A 136 -19.55 68.35 40.91
N GLY A 137 -19.08 67.17 40.53
CA GLY A 137 -17.66 66.85 40.45
C GLY A 137 -17.13 67.20 39.06
N ARG A 138 -16.12 68.06 38.97
CA ARG A 138 -15.32 68.24 37.75
C ARG A 138 -14.07 67.36 37.86
N LEU A 139 -14.00 66.32 37.05
CA LEU A 139 -12.88 65.39 36.99
C LEU A 139 -11.97 65.73 35.80
N ASP A 140 -10.78 66.29 36.07
CA ASP A 140 -9.78 66.56 35.05
C ASP A 140 -9.03 65.26 34.70
N THR A 141 -9.24 64.79 33.47
CA THR A 141 -8.60 63.58 32.91
C THR A 141 -7.56 63.95 31.86
N GLU A 142 -6.83 62.97 31.31
CA GLU A 142 -5.91 63.20 30.20
C GLU A 142 -6.62 63.60 28.89
N TYR A 143 -7.92 63.31 28.76
CA TYR A 143 -8.78 63.73 27.65
C TYR A 143 -9.50 65.05 27.87
N GLY A 144 -9.27 65.68 29.03
CA GLY A 144 -9.94 66.91 29.44
C GLY A 144 -10.93 66.68 30.58
N PRO A 145 -11.67 67.72 30.96
CA PRO A 145 -12.57 67.69 32.10
C PRO A 145 -13.85 66.92 31.80
N VAL A 146 -14.31 66.19 32.81
CA VAL A 146 -15.57 65.44 32.81
C VAL A 146 -16.44 65.90 33.98
N GLU A 147 -17.72 66.12 33.74
CA GLU A 147 -18.67 66.49 34.79
C GLU A 147 -19.36 65.24 35.36
N ILE A 148 -19.44 65.15 36.68
CA ILE A 148 -20.14 64.10 37.43
C ILE A 148 -21.17 64.79 38.31
N LEU A 149 -22.42 64.39 38.22
CA LEU A 149 -23.49 64.88 39.08
C LEU A 149 -23.71 63.87 40.20
N ALA A 150 -23.80 64.31 41.45
CA ALA A 150 -23.99 63.40 42.58
C ALA A 150 -24.79 64.02 43.73
N ASP A 151 -25.76 63.26 44.21
CA ASP A 151 -26.46 63.50 45.47
C ASP A 151 -26.05 62.43 46.48
N ALA A 152 -25.73 62.85 47.70
CA ALA A 152 -25.26 61.92 48.73
C ALA A 152 -25.90 62.23 50.10
N ARG A 153 -26.13 61.19 50.88
CA ARG A 153 -26.53 61.28 52.29
C ARG A 153 -25.62 60.38 53.11
N ILE A 154 -24.92 60.95 54.07
CA ILE A 154 -24.01 60.27 54.99
C ILE A 154 -24.57 60.49 56.40
N ASP A 155 -24.85 59.43 57.16
CA ASP A 155 -25.34 59.51 58.54
C ASP A 155 -24.41 58.68 59.42
N ASP A 156 -23.93 59.27 60.51
CA ASP A 156 -22.96 58.67 61.44
C ASP A 156 -21.72 58.08 60.73
N GLY A 157 -21.21 58.80 59.74
CA GLY A 157 -20.04 58.36 58.95
C GLY A 157 -20.33 57.21 57.98
N LYS A 158 -21.57 56.70 57.91
CA LYS A 158 -22.00 55.71 56.91
C LYS A 158 -22.66 56.39 55.71
N LEU A 159 -22.25 56.02 54.49
CA LEU A 159 -22.92 56.46 53.27
C LEU A 159 -24.27 55.76 53.16
N MET A 160 -25.37 56.49 53.43
CA MET A 160 -26.74 55.95 53.43
C MET A 160 -27.35 55.92 52.03
N ARG A 161 -27.07 56.93 51.22
CA ARG A 161 -27.52 57.01 49.83
C ARG A 161 -26.49 57.73 48.98
N LEU A 162 -26.26 57.25 47.76
CA LEU A 162 -25.53 57.95 46.72
C LEU A 162 -26.26 57.74 45.39
N ALA A 163 -26.66 58.83 44.75
CA ALA A 163 -27.18 58.82 43.39
C ALA A 163 -26.22 59.66 42.54
N ALA A 164 -25.42 59.01 41.70
CA ALA A 164 -24.43 59.66 40.85
C ALA A 164 -24.73 59.40 39.37
N ARG A 165 -24.51 60.42 38.54
CA ARG A 165 -24.70 60.39 37.10
C ARG A 165 -23.49 61.00 36.41
N LEU A 166 -22.95 60.26 35.46
CA LEU A 166 -21.95 60.70 34.51
C LEU A 166 -22.65 60.91 33.15
N PRO A 167 -22.88 62.16 32.71
CA PRO A 167 -23.28 62.45 31.33
C PRO A 167 -22.23 61.94 30.34
N THR A 168 -22.64 61.76 29.08
CA THR A 168 -21.75 61.25 28.02
C THR A 168 -20.45 62.06 27.94
N ALA A 169 -19.33 61.38 28.16
CA ALA A 169 -18.01 61.98 28.20
C ALA A 169 -16.94 61.04 27.64
N ALA A 170 -15.77 61.61 27.35
CA ALA A 170 -14.56 60.84 27.06
C ALA A 170 -13.58 61.03 28.21
N LEU A 171 -12.97 59.94 28.68
CA LEU A 171 -11.98 59.98 29.75
C LEU A 171 -10.78 59.11 29.44
N LYS A 172 -9.63 59.53 29.95
CA LYS A 172 -8.40 58.74 29.95
C LYS A 172 -7.59 58.99 31.21
N SER A 173 -7.09 57.92 31.82
CA SER A 173 -6.15 57.97 32.93
C SER A 173 -5.27 56.72 32.92
N GLY A 174 -3.99 56.87 32.60
CA GLY A 174 -3.08 55.74 32.43
C GLY A 174 -3.53 54.78 31.32
N GLU A 175 -3.69 53.50 31.65
CA GLU A 175 -4.11 52.43 30.72
C GLU A 175 -5.64 52.31 30.58
N VAL A 176 -6.40 53.14 31.29
CA VAL A 176 -7.87 53.16 31.20
C VAL A 176 -8.30 54.30 30.28
N GLU A 177 -9.02 53.95 29.22
CA GLU A 177 -9.61 54.86 28.25
C GLU A 177 -11.08 54.50 28.03
N ALA A 178 -11.97 55.50 27.94
CA ALA A 178 -13.34 55.31 27.49
C ALA A 178 -13.81 56.51 26.67
N ARG A 179 -14.59 56.24 25.61
CA ARG A 179 -15.22 57.24 24.73
C ARG A 179 -16.72 57.03 24.72
N GLY A 180 -17.46 58.15 24.70
CA GLY A 180 -18.92 58.10 24.79
C GLY A 180 -19.42 57.47 26.08
N LEU A 181 -18.62 57.49 27.15
CA LEU A 181 -18.96 56.87 28.43
C LEU A 181 -20.07 57.66 29.11
N SER A 182 -21.16 56.98 29.44
CA SER A 182 -22.20 57.48 30.32
C SER A 182 -22.45 56.46 31.43
N ALA A 183 -22.78 56.92 32.63
CA ALA A 183 -23.06 56.02 33.73
C ALA A 183 -24.07 56.59 34.72
N THR A 184 -24.85 55.72 35.36
CA THR A 184 -25.68 56.03 36.53
C THR A 184 -25.39 55.02 37.63
N LEU A 185 -25.13 55.52 38.82
CA LEU A 185 -24.82 54.76 40.02
C LEU A 185 -25.84 55.10 41.10
N ASP A 186 -26.63 54.13 41.51
CA ASP A 186 -27.51 54.21 42.67
C ASP A 186 -27.00 53.28 43.76
N LEU A 187 -26.82 53.83 44.95
CA LEU A 187 -26.32 53.15 46.14
C LEU A 187 -27.26 53.46 47.30
N THR A 188 -27.77 52.43 47.96
CA THR A 188 -28.63 52.56 49.14
C THR A 188 -28.17 51.61 50.23
N THR A 189 -27.87 52.15 51.40
CA THR A 189 -27.42 51.38 52.56
C THR A 189 -28.57 51.20 53.53
N THR A 190 -28.85 49.95 53.92
CA THR A 190 -29.86 49.58 54.91
C THR A 190 -29.21 48.67 55.96
N GLY A 191 -29.08 49.14 57.20
CA GLY A 191 -28.30 48.46 58.23
C GLY A 191 -26.82 48.37 57.82
N ASP A 192 -26.31 47.15 57.69
CA ASP A 192 -24.93 46.86 57.24
C ASP A 192 -24.88 46.31 55.81
N ARG A 193 -25.95 46.51 55.02
CA ARG A 193 -26.07 46.07 53.63
C ARG A 193 -26.12 47.25 52.68
N VAL A 194 -25.50 47.08 51.52
CA VAL A 194 -25.37 48.09 50.48
C VAL A 194 -25.94 47.52 49.19
N ALA A 195 -27.12 48.02 48.82
CA ALA A 195 -27.70 47.76 47.50
C ALA A 195 -27.06 48.71 46.47
N LEU A 196 -26.44 48.14 45.45
CA LEU A 196 -25.75 48.81 44.35
C LEU A 196 -26.51 48.56 43.04
N ARG A 197 -26.69 49.60 42.24
CA ARG A 197 -27.10 49.50 40.84
C ARG A 197 -26.26 50.45 39.99
N LEU A 198 -25.49 49.90 39.06
CA LEU A 198 -24.68 50.61 38.08
C LEU A 198 -25.19 50.27 36.67
N LEU A 199 -25.52 51.31 35.90
CA LEU A 199 -25.75 51.22 34.46
C LEU A 199 -24.67 52.05 33.80
N ALA A 200 -23.91 51.46 32.88
CA ALA A 200 -22.88 52.18 32.12
C ALA A 200 -22.96 51.81 30.64
N ALA A 201 -22.73 52.78 29.76
CA ALA A 201 -22.66 52.60 28.32
C ALA A 201 -21.44 53.33 27.78
N ALA A 202 -20.72 52.74 26.81
CA ALA A 202 -19.56 53.34 26.17
C ALA A 202 -19.48 52.96 24.69
N ASP A 203 -19.17 53.93 23.83
CA ASP A 203 -18.92 53.71 22.40
C ASP A 203 -17.66 52.86 22.20
N ALA A 204 -16.64 53.12 23.02
CA ALA A 204 -15.44 52.30 23.10
C ALA A 204 -14.83 52.39 24.50
N PHE A 205 -14.22 51.30 24.96
CA PHE A 205 -13.42 51.30 26.17
C PHE A 205 -12.18 50.42 26.00
N THR A 206 -11.12 50.79 26.69
CA THR A 206 -9.89 50.02 26.83
C THR A 206 -9.46 50.07 28.29
N THR A 207 -9.19 48.91 28.85
CA THR A 207 -8.65 48.71 30.19
C THR A 207 -7.58 47.62 30.11
N PRO A 208 -6.74 47.45 31.15
CA PRO A 208 -5.76 46.36 31.19
C PRO A 208 -6.40 44.96 31.08
N ALA A 209 -7.64 44.81 31.58
CA ALA A 209 -8.34 43.52 31.62
C ALA A 209 -9.23 43.26 30.39
N ALA A 210 -9.73 44.31 29.74
CA ALA A 210 -10.72 44.20 28.68
C ALA A 210 -10.79 45.44 27.78
N ARG A 211 -11.21 45.24 26.55
CA ARG A 211 -11.55 46.29 25.58
C ARG A 211 -12.85 45.98 24.87
N GLY A 212 -13.54 47.00 24.40
CA GLY A 212 -14.80 46.80 23.69
C GLY A 212 -15.30 48.02 22.92
N GLN A 213 -16.33 47.78 22.10
CA GLN A 213 -17.02 48.77 21.27
C GLN A 213 -18.54 48.59 21.42
N GLY A 214 -19.27 49.70 21.53
CA GLY A 214 -20.72 49.75 21.71
C GLY A 214 -21.18 48.92 22.91
N ALA A 215 -20.53 49.12 24.06
CA ALA A 215 -20.69 48.28 25.24
C ALA A 215 -21.72 48.86 26.21
N ASN A 216 -22.60 48.01 26.74
CA ASN A 216 -23.54 48.33 27.81
C ASN A 216 -23.34 47.36 28.97
N LEU A 217 -23.10 47.90 30.15
CA LEU A 217 -22.94 47.18 31.41
C LEU A 217 -24.12 47.50 32.33
N THR A 218 -24.77 46.45 32.84
CA THR A 218 -25.66 46.51 33.99
C THR A 218 -25.03 45.70 35.11
N LEU A 219 -24.86 46.30 36.28
CA LEU A 219 -24.38 45.64 37.49
C LEU A 219 -25.34 45.96 38.63
N ALA A 220 -25.89 44.94 39.26
CA ALA A 220 -26.65 45.04 40.48
C ALA A 220 -25.97 44.20 41.57
N GLY A 221 -26.03 44.66 42.81
CA GLY A 221 -25.38 43.92 43.89
C GLY A 221 -25.94 44.24 45.26
N ASP A 222 -25.81 43.27 46.16
CA ASP A 222 -26.04 43.42 47.60
C ASP A 222 -24.75 43.04 48.35
N LEU A 223 -24.09 44.08 48.85
CA LEU A 223 -22.74 44.03 49.41
C LEU A 223 -22.75 44.32 50.91
N PRO A 224 -21.79 43.80 51.70
CA PRO A 224 -21.60 44.28 53.07
C PRO A 224 -21.10 45.73 53.06
N TYR A 225 -21.60 46.55 53.99
CA TYR A 225 -21.04 47.89 54.21
C TYR A 225 -19.63 47.74 54.81
N PRO A 226 -18.60 48.39 54.25
CA PRO A 226 -17.24 48.26 54.76
C PRO A 226 -17.11 48.84 56.17
N ASP A 227 -16.56 48.06 57.10
CA ASP A 227 -16.14 48.55 58.41
C ASP A 227 -14.83 49.33 58.24
N LEU A 228 -14.99 50.65 58.13
CA LEU A 228 -13.89 51.61 58.04
C LEU A 228 -13.01 51.61 59.30
N LYS A 229 -13.53 51.18 60.47
CA LYS A 229 -12.80 51.17 61.73
C LYS A 229 -11.78 50.04 61.77
N THR A 230 -12.22 48.84 61.41
CA THR A 230 -11.37 47.64 61.41
C THR A 230 -10.68 47.41 60.06
N ARG A 231 -10.97 48.24 59.05
CA ARG A 231 -10.59 48.03 57.64
C ARG A 231 -10.96 46.62 57.19
N ARG A 232 -12.23 46.27 57.35
CA ARG A 232 -12.79 44.97 56.91
C ARG A 232 -14.04 45.17 56.07
N GLY A 233 -14.15 44.43 54.98
CA GLY A 233 -15.34 44.37 54.14
C GLY A 233 -16.15 43.10 54.35
N ASP A 234 -15.99 42.40 55.47
CA ASP A 234 -16.44 41.01 55.62
C ASP A 234 -17.98 40.87 55.49
N GLY A 235 -18.45 39.89 54.71
CA GLY A 235 -19.86 39.53 54.65
C GLY A 235 -20.31 38.86 53.35
N ARG A 236 -21.61 38.54 53.25
CA ARG A 236 -22.20 37.93 52.05
C ARG A 236 -22.24 38.92 50.89
N VAL A 237 -21.90 38.48 49.68
CA VAL A 237 -21.92 39.27 48.46
C VAL A 237 -22.80 38.56 47.44
N VAL A 238 -23.80 39.28 46.92
CA VAL A 238 -24.60 38.84 45.76
C VAL A 238 -24.39 39.86 44.65
N LEU A 239 -24.01 39.41 43.46
CA LEU A 239 -23.77 40.26 42.29
C LEU A 239 -24.46 39.68 41.06
N ASP A 240 -25.16 40.53 40.31
CA ASP A 240 -25.72 40.24 38.99
C ASP A 240 -25.13 41.23 37.99
N ALA A 241 -24.45 40.72 36.96
CA ALA A 241 -23.84 41.52 35.91
C ALA A 241 -24.33 41.05 34.53
N ARG A 242 -24.59 42.01 33.64
CA ARG A 242 -24.80 41.78 32.21
C ARG A 242 -23.99 42.78 31.42
N LEU A 243 -23.17 42.30 30.50
CA LEU A 243 -22.35 43.10 29.60
C LEU A 243 -22.66 42.70 28.16
N THR A 244 -23.23 43.61 27.39
CA THR A 244 -23.44 43.44 25.94
C THR A 244 -22.47 44.33 25.17
N GLY A 245 -21.98 43.90 24.01
CA GLY A 245 -21.18 44.76 23.15
C GLY A 245 -21.09 44.30 21.69
N ALA A 246 -20.99 45.26 20.77
CA ALA A 246 -20.77 44.98 19.35
C ALA A 246 -19.43 44.27 19.14
N ARG A 247 -18.41 44.65 19.92
CA ARG A 247 -17.17 43.89 20.11
C ARG A 247 -16.75 43.92 21.57
N LEU A 248 -16.39 42.77 22.14
CA LEU A 248 -15.83 42.65 23.50
C LEU A 248 -14.64 41.71 23.45
N GLY A 249 -13.57 41.96 24.21
CA GLY A 249 -12.45 41.02 24.26
C GLY A 249 -11.24 41.52 25.02
N THR A 250 -10.15 40.78 24.86
CA THR A 250 -8.80 41.10 25.37
C THR A 250 -7.91 41.50 24.19
N GLU A 251 -6.63 41.79 24.41
CA GLU A 251 -5.67 42.14 23.34
C GLU A 251 -5.55 41.06 22.24
N THR A 252 -5.73 39.79 22.58
CA THR A 252 -5.48 38.65 21.68
C THR A 252 -6.74 38.04 21.07
N VAL A 253 -7.89 38.16 21.75
CA VAL A 253 -9.16 37.55 21.33
C VAL A 253 -10.30 38.55 21.43
N GLY A 254 -11.14 38.62 20.41
CA GLY A 254 -12.32 39.48 20.35
C GLY A 254 -13.58 38.72 19.95
N ALA A 255 -14.67 38.92 20.69
CA ALA A 255 -16.01 38.43 20.41
C ALA A 255 -16.85 39.53 19.75
N ARG A 256 -17.66 39.17 18.75
CA ARG A 256 -18.62 40.05 18.07
C ARG A 256 -20.04 39.78 18.54
N ASN A 257 -20.82 40.85 18.71
CA ASN A 257 -22.19 40.79 19.23
C ASN A 257 -22.27 39.91 20.49
N ALA A 258 -21.43 40.23 21.46
CA ALA A 258 -21.27 39.43 22.67
C ALA A 258 -22.28 39.88 23.74
N ASP A 259 -22.93 38.90 24.39
CA ASP A 259 -23.77 39.06 25.56
C ASP A 259 -23.23 38.17 26.66
N VAL A 260 -22.74 38.78 27.74
CA VAL A 260 -22.16 38.12 28.89
C VAL A 260 -23.04 38.36 30.09
N THR A 261 -23.55 37.30 30.70
CA THR A 261 -24.26 37.35 31.98
C THR A 261 -23.45 36.64 33.04
N ALA A 262 -23.42 37.19 34.25
CA ALA A 262 -22.75 36.59 35.39
C ALA A 262 -23.55 36.85 36.66
N GLN A 263 -23.77 35.81 37.44
CA GLN A 263 -24.38 35.85 38.76
C GLN A 263 -23.40 35.27 39.76
N PHE A 264 -23.24 35.90 40.90
CA PHE A 264 -22.34 35.45 41.96
C PHE A 264 -23.06 35.54 43.31
N ASP A 265 -22.93 34.49 44.11
CA ASP A 265 -23.38 34.44 45.50
C ASP A 265 -22.28 33.82 46.37
N GLY A 266 -21.77 34.59 47.32
CA GLY A 266 -20.62 34.17 48.11
C GLY A 266 -20.35 35.07 49.30
N VAL A 267 -19.12 35.02 49.78
CA VAL A 267 -18.60 35.84 50.88
C VAL A 267 -17.35 36.58 50.43
N VAL A 268 -17.19 37.79 50.93
CA VAL A 268 -15.93 38.54 50.86
C VAL A 268 -15.37 38.70 52.26
N SER A 269 -14.04 38.72 52.38
CA SER A 269 -13.31 38.96 53.62
C SER A 269 -12.07 39.84 53.34
N GLY A 270 -11.59 40.56 54.33
CA GLY A 270 -10.39 41.41 54.23
C GLY A 270 -10.70 42.84 53.77
N TRP A 271 -9.66 43.58 53.37
CA TRP A 271 -9.75 44.98 52.92
C TRP A 271 -9.48 45.11 51.41
N ILE A 272 -9.70 46.27 50.80
CA ILE A 272 -9.59 46.43 49.34
C ILE A 272 -8.20 46.07 48.76
N GLU A 273 -7.16 46.16 49.57
CA GLU A 273 -5.79 45.76 49.23
C GLU A 273 -5.50 44.27 49.51
N THR A 274 -6.24 43.61 50.41
CA THR A 274 -6.00 42.22 50.89
C THR A 274 -7.26 41.34 50.90
N PHE A 275 -8.17 41.54 49.95
CA PHE A 275 -9.48 40.89 49.99
C PHE A 275 -9.43 39.44 49.49
N ARG A 276 -10.37 38.64 49.98
CA ARG A 276 -10.70 37.32 49.44
C ARG A 276 -12.20 37.20 49.24
N LEU A 277 -12.60 36.90 48.02
CA LEU A 277 -13.96 36.62 47.56
C LEU A 277 -14.07 35.13 47.26
N GLU A 278 -15.05 34.44 47.82
CA GLU A 278 -15.28 33.00 47.60
C GLU A 278 -16.78 32.71 47.51
N GLY A 279 -17.22 32.00 46.47
CA GLY A 279 -18.65 31.74 46.26
C GLY A 279 -18.96 30.92 45.03
N ALA A 280 -20.25 30.78 44.73
CA ALA A 280 -20.75 30.14 43.52
C ALA A 280 -21.04 31.20 42.45
N ALA A 281 -20.52 30.99 41.25
CA ALA A 281 -20.74 31.82 40.07
C ALA A 281 -21.49 31.04 38.99
N THR A 282 -22.50 31.66 38.38
CA THR A 282 -23.14 31.18 37.15
C THR A 282 -22.92 32.21 36.07
N SER A 283 -22.29 31.83 34.97
CA SER A 283 -22.02 32.72 33.85
C SER A 283 -22.46 32.12 32.53
N ALA A 284 -22.90 32.98 31.61
CA ALA A 284 -23.17 32.64 30.23
C ALA A 284 -22.57 33.68 29.30
N LEU A 285 -22.06 33.21 28.16
CA LEU A 285 -21.56 34.01 27.05
C LEU A 285 -22.27 33.56 25.78
N GLU A 286 -22.89 34.49 25.08
CA GLU A 286 -23.34 34.30 23.70
C GLU A 286 -22.59 35.28 22.80
N ALA A 287 -22.09 34.81 21.65
CA ALA A 287 -21.41 35.67 20.69
C ALA A 287 -21.61 35.15 19.26
N ALA A 288 -21.90 36.06 18.32
CA ALA A 288 -22.04 35.70 16.91
C ALA A 288 -20.72 35.22 16.28
N ALA A 289 -19.59 35.74 16.76
CA ALA A 289 -18.27 35.24 16.36
C ALA A 289 -17.21 35.53 17.42
N VAL A 290 -16.17 34.69 17.48
CA VAL A 290 -14.95 34.88 18.28
C VAL A 290 -13.75 34.78 17.34
N GLN A 291 -12.89 35.81 17.37
CA GLN A 291 -11.79 35.99 16.45
C GLN A 291 -10.48 36.25 17.21
N GLY A 292 -9.38 35.68 16.73
CA GLY A 292 -8.04 35.84 17.30
C GLY A 292 -6.95 35.51 16.27
N ALA A 293 -5.69 35.42 16.69
CA ALA A 293 -4.57 35.09 15.80
C ALA A 293 -4.80 33.72 15.10
N GLY A 294 -5.23 33.75 13.83
CA GLY A 294 -5.55 32.56 13.05
C GLY A 294 -6.83 31.82 13.45
N LEU A 295 -7.56 32.28 14.48
CA LEU A 295 -8.77 31.66 15.01
C LEU A 295 -10.01 32.43 14.55
N ASN A 296 -11.00 31.71 14.01
CA ASN A 296 -12.32 32.26 13.69
C ASN A 296 -13.40 31.24 14.04
N ILE A 297 -14.25 31.56 15.01
CA ILE A 297 -15.34 30.70 15.49
C ILE A 297 -16.65 31.47 15.33
N ALA A 298 -17.71 30.83 14.83
CA ALA A 298 -19.04 31.42 14.68
C ALA A 298 -20.05 30.79 15.64
N ASP A 299 -21.02 31.60 16.07
CA ASP A 299 -22.13 31.25 16.96
C ASP A 299 -21.68 30.48 18.22
N VAL A 300 -20.97 31.19 19.10
CA VAL A 300 -20.44 30.65 20.35
C VAL A 300 -21.47 30.86 21.45
N ALA A 301 -21.80 29.79 22.15
CA ALA A 301 -22.54 29.82 23.42
C ALA A 301 -21.74 29.06 24.48
N ALA A 302 -21.41 29.69 25.59
CA ALA A 302 -20.70 29.06 26.70
C ALA A 302 -21.44 29.32 28.01
N THR A 303 -21.54 28.31 28.86
CA THR A 303 -22.20 28.38 30.17
C THR A 303 -21.37 27.67 31.23
N ALA A 304 -21.16 28.33 32.37
CA ALA A 304 -20.60 27.74 33.57
C ALA A 304 -21.63 27.87 34.68
N THR A 305 -22.10 26.76 35.25
CA THR A 305 -23.20 26.77 36.22
C THR A 305 -22.70 26.41 37.60
N LYS A 306 -22.98 27.26 38.61
CA LYS A 306 -22.56 27.05 40.01
C LYS A 306 -21.06 26.71 40.15
N ALA A 307 -20.21 27.32 39.32
CA ALA A 307 -18.77 27.16 39.43
C ALA A 307 -18.26 27.85 40.70
N LYS A 308 -17.38 27.20 41.46
CA LYS A 308 -16.74 27.78 42.63
C LYS A 308 -15.73 28.84 42.16
N LEU A 309 -16.05 30.12 42.36
CA LEU A 309 -15.18 31.25 42.09
C LEU A 309 -14.45 31.63 43.38
N THR A 310 -13.13 31.73 43.32
CA THR A 310 -12.29 32.37 44.34
C THR A 310 -11.52 33.50 43.69
N VAL A 311 -11.56 34.71 44.26
CA VAL A 311 -10.71 35.84 43.84
C VAL A 311 -10.06 36.38 45.09
N SER A 312 -8.74 36.45 45.12
CA SER A 312 -8.00 37.00 46.25
C SER A 312 -6.95 37.98 45.77
N ARG A 313 -6.78 39.07 46.50
CA ARG A 313 -5.71 40.03 46.29
C ARG A 313 -4.90 40.08 47.56
N ASP A 314 -3.59 39.89 47.43
CA ASP A 314 -2.58 40.25 48.44
C ASP A 314 -1.58 41.17 47.72
N ASP A 315 -0.33 40.73 47.53
CA ASP A 315 0.67 41.40 46.66
C ASP A 315 0.36 41.25 45.15
N ALA A 316 -0.50 40.28 44.78
CA ALA A 316 -0.88 39.95 43.41
C ALA A 316 -2.36 39.56 43.35
N LEU A 317 -2.99 39.69 42.18
CA LEU A 317 -4.39 39.27 41.98
C LEU A 317 -4.41 37.80 41.56
N ARG A 318 -5.00 36.94 42.40
CA ARG A 318 -5.21 35.52 42.10
C ARG A 318 -6.69 35.24 41.92
N TRP A 319 -7.02 34.37 40.99
CA TRP A 319 -8.40 33.95 40.77
C TRP A 319 -8.45 32.47 40.38
N SER A 320 -9.54 31.79 40.72
CA SER A 320 -9.81 30.43 40.27
C SER A 320 -11.31 30.18 40.14
N VAL A 321 -11.68 29.42 39.13
CA VAL A 321 -13.03 29.01 38.77
C VAL A 321 -13.01 27.50 38.61
N ASN A 322 -13.75 26.81 39.48
CA ASN A 322 -13.81 25.35 39.49
C ASN A 322 -15.25 24.89 39.29
N GLY A 323 -15.55 24.19 38.20
CA GLY A 323 -16.91 23.72 37.99
C GLY A 323 -17.19 23.16 36.60
N PRO A 324 -18.48 22.87 36.32
CA PRO A 324 -18.89 22.42 35.02
C PRO A 324 -18.88 23.58 34.01
N LEU A 325 -18.43 23.28 32.79
CA LEU A 325 -18.45 24.18 31.65
C LEU A 325 -19.11 23.46 30.47
N SER A 326 -20.06 24.12 29.80
CA SER A 326 -20.58 23.70 28.51
C SER A 326 -20.30 24.80 27.48
N LEU A 327 -19.77 24.43 26.32
CA LEU A 327 -19.53 25.33 25.20
C LEU A 327 -20.08 24.70 23.92
N ALA A 328 -20.77 25.48 23.11
CA ALA A 328 -21.22 25.13 21.78
C ALA A 328 -20.72 26.16 20.77
N ALA A 329 -20.34 25.71 19.58
CA ALA A 329 -19.97 26.57 18.46
C ALA A 329 -20.48 25.97 17.14
N ALA A 330 -21.10 26.79 16.28
CA ALA A 330 -21.63 26.31 15.01
C ALA A 330 -20.53 25.95 14.00
N SER A 331 -19.46 26.75 13.95
CA SER A 331 -18.29 26.44 13.14
C SER A 331 -17.02 27.09 13.69
N GLY A 332 -15.87 26.52 13.38
CA GLY A 332 -14.57 27.07 13.73
C GLY A 332 -13.53 26.77 12.65
N ARG A 333 -12.59 27.69 12.46
CA ARG A 333 -11.43 27.52 11.58
C ARG A 333 -10.17 28.00 12.28
N MET A 334 -9.12 27.20 12.17
CA MET A 334 -7.78 27.52 12.64
C MET A 334 -6.75 26.94 11.66
N GLY A 335 -6.10 27.79 10.87
CA GLY A 335 -5.22 27.34 9.78
C GLY A 335 -5.96 26.47 8.74
N GLN A 336 -5.49 25.24 8.53
CA GLN A 336 -6.15 24.23 7.67
C GLN A 336 -7.24 23.45 8.41
N THR A 337 -7.33 23.58 9.72
CA THR A 337 -8.31 22.87 10.53
C THR A 337 -9.66 23.56 10.47
N THR A 338 -10.71 22.79 10.21
CA THR A 338 -12.10 23.26 10.26
C THR A 338 -12.90 22.36 11.18
N ILE A 339 -13.85 22.92 11.91
CA ILE A 339 -14.77 22.19 12.77
C ILE A 339 -16.18 22.73 12.60
N GLY A 340 -17.17 21.84 12.62
CA GLY A 340 -18.58 22.16 12.45
C GLY A 340 -19.41 21.51 13.56
N ARG A 341 -20.31 22.30 14.15
CA ARG A 341 -21.17 21.95 15.30
C ARG A 341 -20.38 21.30 16.44
N LEU A 342 -19.46 22.06 17.02
CA LEU A 342 -18.69 21.64 18.19
C LEU A 342 -19.54 21.80 19.46
N SER A 343 -19.56 20.77 20.30
CA SER A 343 -20.04 20.85 21.69
C SER A 343 -18.98 20.29 22.63
N LEU A 344 -18.50 21.12 23.55
CA LEU A 344 -17.57 20.77 24.63
C LEU A 344 -18.33 20.77 25.95
N ILE A 345 -18.10 19.73 26.74
CA ILE A 345 -18.64 19.60 28.09
C ILE A 345 -17.51 19.17 29.02
N SER A 346 -17.22 19.99 30.03
CA SER A 346 -16.40 19.61 31.17
C SER A 346 -17.27 19.54 32.42
N ARG A 347 -17.07 18.51 33.24
CA ARG A 347 -17.77 18.36 34.53
C ARG A 347 -17.01 18.98 35.70
N ALA A 348 -15.71 19.18 35.53
CA ALA A 348 -14.80 19.59 36.60
C ALA A 348 -13.59 20.29 35.98
N LEU A 349 -13.82 21.40 35.28
CA LEU A 349 -12.74 22.25 34.79
C LEU A 349 -12.25 23.12 35.93
N SER A 350 -10.94 23.10 36.16
CA SER A 350 -10.23 24.08 36.98
C SER A 350 -9.63 25.11 36.05
N PHE A 351 -10.00 26.38 36.19
CA PHE A 351 -9.42 27.50 35.47
C PHE A 351 -8.98 28.54 36.47
N GLY A 352 -7.69 28.87 36.51
CA GLY A 352 -7.15 29.81 37.50
C GLY A 352 -6.05 30.68 36.92
N GLY A 353 -5.65 31.69 37.68
CA GLY A 353 -4.59 32.58 37.26
C GLY A 353 -4.04 33.45 38.38
N LYS A 354 -2.87 34.02 38.09
CA LYS A 354 -2.17 35.00 38.90
C LYS A 354 -1.69 36.11 37.97
N ASP A 355 -2.19 37.32 38.21
CA ASP A 355 -1.95 38.48 37.35
C ASP A 355 -2.33 38.18 35.89
N SER A 356 -1.37 38.17 34.96
CA SER A 356 -1.59 37.80 33.55
C SER A 356 -1.42 36.30 33.25
N ALA A 357 -0.84 35.53 34.17
CA ALA A 357 -0.63 34.09 34.00
C ALA A 357 -1.93 33.32 34.31
N PHE A 358 -2.21 32.27 33.54
CA PHE A 358 -3.38 31.42 33.76
C PHE A 358 -3.10 29.94 33.50
N GLU A 359 -3.89 29.07 34.12
CA GLU A 359 -3.89 27.62 33.89
C GLU A 359 -5.32 27.11 33.73
N ALA A 360 -5.51 26.09 32.88
CA ALA A 360 -6.79 25.40 32.70
C ALA A 360 -6.56 23.88 32.67
N THR A 361 -7.11 23.15 33.63
CA THR A 361 -6.94 21.70 33.73
C THR A 361 -8.26 20.99 33.95
N GLY A 362 -8.43 19.80 33.37
CA GLY A 362 -9.56 18.92 33.67
C GLY A 362 -10.10 18.12 32.48
N PRO A 363 -11.07 17.22 32.74
CA PRO A 363 -11.66 16.38 31.70
C PRO A 363 -12.63 17.18 30.82
N VAL A 364 -12.55 16.97 29.51
CA VAL A 364 -13.36 17.59 28.47
C VAL A 364 -13.88 16.51 27.52
N SER A 365 -15.20 16.37 27.44
CA SER A 365 -15.85 15.61 26.37
C SER A 365 -16.23 16.57 25.24
N ALA A 366 -15.67 16.35 24.06
CA ALA A 366 -15.99 17.06 22.84
C ALA A 366 -16.83 16.18 21.91
N THR A 367 -17.82 16.77 21.25
CA THR A 367 -18.52 16.17 20.12
C THR A 367 -18.52 17.16 18.96
N PHE A 368 -18.45 16.65 17.73
CA PHE A 368 -18.49 17.47 16.52
C PHE A 368 -19.17 16.73 15.38
N ASP A 369 -19.90 17.45 14.54
CA ASP A 369 -20.52 16.86 13.36
C ASP A 369 -19.53 16.73 12.20
N ARG A 370 -18.60 17.68 12.09
CA ARG A 370 -17.55 17.66 11.08
C ARG A 370 -16.25 18.21 11.66
N PHE A 371 -15.16 17.53 11.35
CA PHE A 371 -13.79 17.99 11.56
C PHE A 371 -13.03 17.78 10.25
N GLY A 372 -12.29 18.77 9.79
CA GLY A 372 -11.50 18.71 8.55
C GLY A 372 -10.08 19.15 8.78
N PHE A 373 -9.11 18.43 8.20
CA PHE A 373 -7.69 18.76 8.18
C PHE A 373 -7.08 18.31 6.84
N GLY A 374 -6.72 19.26 5.97
CA GLY A 374 -6.37 18.92 4.58
C GLY A 374 -7.52 18.20 3.88
N ASP A 375 -7.23 17.06 3.25
CA ASP A 375 -8.23 16.20 2.61
C ASP A 375 -8.94 15.24 3.57
N LEU A 376 -8.47 15.11 4.82
CA LEU A 376 -9.12 14.29 5.83
C LEU A 376 -10.37 15.00 6.35
N ALA A 377 -11.51 14.33 6.26
CA ALA A 377 -12.78 14.77 6.83
C ALA A 377 -13.32 13.70 7.77
N LEU A 378 -13.47 14.02 9.05
CA LEU A 378 -14.13 13.20 10.07
C LEU A 378 -15.52 13.75 10.33
N LYS A 379 -16.50 12.88 10.51
CA LYS A 379 -17.89 13.22 10.80
C LYS A 379 -18.41 12.45 12.00
N ARG A 380 -19.35 13.05 12.73
CA ARG A 380 -19.97 12.46 13.93
C ARG A 380 -18.90 11.98 14.92
N GLY A 381 -18.00 12.89 15.27
CA GLY A 381 -16.86 12.60 16.11
C GLY A 381 -17.13 12.89 17.59
N ARG A 382 -16.41 12.15 18.43
CA ARG A 382 -16.37 12.33 19.88
C ARG A 382 -14.92 12.24 20.34
N ALA A 383 -14.47 13.20 21.14
CA ALA A 383 -13.21 13.13 21.85
C ALA A 383 -13.46 13.21 23.36
N ASP A 384 -12.77 12.40 24.14
CA ASP A 384 -12.76 12.48 25.60
C ASP A 384 -11.30 12.71 26.00
N LEU A 385 -10.99 13.93 26.45
CA LEU A 385 -9.62 14.44 26.65
C LEU A 385 -9.46 14.99 28.06
N ASN A 386 -8.28 14.81 28.67
CA ASN A 386 -7.82 15.61 29.79
C ASN A 386 -7.04 16.78 29.21
N LEU A 387 -7.50 17.99 29.50
CA LEU A 387 -6.86 19.22 29.07
C LEU A 387 -5.88 19.70 30.15
N ASP A 388 -4.72 20.21 29.72
CA ASP A 388 -3.75 20.91 30.56
C ASP A 388 -3.21 22.12 29.77
N VAL A 389 -3.65 23.32 30.13
CA VAL A 389 -3.23 24.57 29.50
C VAL A 389 -2.52 25.40 30.54
N VAL A 390 -1.34 25.90 30.22
CA VAL A 390 -0.58 26.82 31.07
C VAL A 390 -0.15 28.02 30.24
N SER A 391 -0.33 29.22 30.76
CA SER A 391 0.13 30.46 30.15
C SER A 391 0.85 31.32 31.18
N ASP A 392 2.15 31.52 30.98
CA ASP A 392 2.99 32.45 31.75
C ASP A 392 3.92 33.17 30.76
N GLY A 393 3.37 34.16 30.04
CA GLY A 393 3.99 34.81 28.88
C GLY A 393 3.99 33.99 27.58
N VAL A 394 3.91 32.66 27.69
CA VAL A 394 3.79 31.71 26.57
C VAL A 394 2.65 30.74 26.86
N ILE A 395 1.81 30.44 25.87
CA ILE A 395 0.75 29.43 25.99
C ILE A 395 1.30 28.04 25.62
N GLN A 396 1.15 27.09 26.54
CA GLN A 396 1.32 25.66 26.32
C GLN A 396 -0.03 24.96 26.46
N ILE A 397 -0.37 24.09 25.52
CA ILE A 397 -1.62 23.33 25.50
C ILE A 397 -1.26 21.86 25.37
N GLY A 398 -1.57 21.09 26.40
CA GLY A 398 -1.53 19.63 26.43
C GLY A 398 -2.94 19.05 26.43
N ALA A 399 -3.14 17.95 25.72
CA ALA A 399 -4.35 17.15 25.79
C ALA A 399 -4.02 15.66 25.65
N ASP A 400 -4.53 14.82 26.55
CA ASP A 400 -4.43 13.36 26.44
C ASP A 400 -5.79 12.69 26.56
N GLY A 401 -6.04 11.64 25.79
CA GLY A 401 -7.31 10.93 25.87
C GLY A 401 -7.61 10.10 24.63
N ALA A 402 -8.88 10.05 24.22
CA ALA A 402 -9.32 9.24 23.09
C ALA A 402 -10.15 10.06 22.10
N LEU A 403 -10.09 9.67 20.81
CA LEU A 403 -10.86 10.25 19.72
C LEU A 403 -11.51 9.14 18.90
N ARG A 404 -12.80 9.30 18.59
CA ARG A 404 -13.55 8.41 17.71
C ARG A 404 -14.36 9.21 16.70
N ALA A 405 -14.49 8.70 15.48
CA ALA A 405 -15.39 9.23 14.47
C ALA A 405 -16.13 8.07 13.80
N ALA A 406 -17.46 8.19 13.67
CA ALA A 406 -18.27 7.13 13.08
C ALA A 406 -18.23 7.10 11.56
N ASP A 407 -17.83 8.20 10.92
CA ASP A 407 -17.69 8.32 9.48
C ASP A 407 -16.50 9.24 9.17
N GLY A 408 -15.73 8.90 8.16
CA GLY A 408 -14.41 9.43 7.88
C GLY A 408 -14.12 9.25 6.41
N ALA A 409 -13.55 10.26 5.78
CA ALA A 409 -13.17 10.24 4.38
C ALA A 409 -11.79 10.84 4.24
N TRP A 410 -10.93 10.16 3.50
CA TRP A 410 -9.61 10.64 3.12
C TRP A 410 -9.35 10.23 1.66
N PRO A 411 -9.93 10.95 0.69
CA PRO A 411 -10.01 10.54 -0.71
C PRO A 411 -8.66 10.75 -1.45
N LEU A 412 -7.60 10.07 -1.00
CA LEU A 412 -6.23 10.19 -1.55
C LEU A 412 -6.15 9.95 -3.06
N PHE A 413 -6.99 9.06 -3.59
CA PHE A 413 -7.07 8.73 -5.02
C PHE A 413 -8.25 9.40 -5.74
N GLY A 414 -8.89 10.37 -5.09
CA GLY A 414 -10.12 11.01 -5.57
C GLY A 414 -11.38 10.17 -5.39
N PRO A 415 -12.53 10.65 -5.90
CA PRO A 415 -13.79 9.91 -5.84
C PRO A 415 -13.80 8.70 -6.78
N VAL A 416 -14.72 7.77 -6.52
CA VAL A 416 -15.01 6.64 -7.41
C VAL A 416 -15.56 7.18 -8.73
N GLY A 417 -14.89 6.85 -9.83
CA GLY A 417 -15.29 7.16 -11.20
C GLY A 417 -16.03 5.98 -11.85
N PRO A 418 -16.81 6.22 -12.92
CA PRO A 418 -17.52 5.18 -13.66
C PRO A 418 -16.58 4.22 -14.40
N ASP A 419 -15.39 4.70 -14.78
CA ASP A 419 -14.37 3.94 -15.52
C ASP A 419 -13.28 3.35 -14.60
N ASP A 420 -13.46 3.43 -13.27
CA ASP A 420 -12.51 2.79 -12.35
C ASP A 420 -12.64 1.26 -12.44
N ILE A 421 -11.50 0.57 -12.57
CA ILE A 421 -11.45 -0.88 -12.39
C ILE A 421 -11.98 -1.26 -11.00
N ALA A 422 -12.54 -2.47 -10.87
CA ALA A 422 -13.28 -2.90 -9.69
C ALA A 422 -12.47 -2.73 -8.38
N GLU A 423 -11.19 -3.10 -8.39
CA GLU A 423 -10.30 -3.05 -7.23
C GLU A 423 -9.98 -1.60 -6.82
N LEU A 424 -9.73 -0.71 -7.79
CA LEU A 424 -9.50 0.71 -7.53
C LEU A 424 -10.76 1.39 -7.00
N ALA A 425 -11.93 1.05 -7.54
CA ALA A 425 -13.21 1.55 -7.06
C ALA A 425 -13.43 1.14 -5.59
N GLU A 426 -13.15 -0.10 -5.22
CA GLU A 426 -13.24 -0.56 -3.84
C GLU A 426 -12.22 0.10 -2.92
N MET A 427 -10.98 0.34 -3.37
CA MET A 427 -9.98 1.07 -2.59
C MET A 427 -10.42 2.52 -2.32
N LYS A 428 -10.96 3.19 -3.34
CA LYS A 428 -11.54 4.54 -3.20
C LYS A 428 -12.75 4.55 -2.27
N ARG A 429 -13.62 3.53 -2.29
CA ARG A 429 -14.72 3.37 -1.33
C ARG A 429 -14.20 3.19 0.10
N ALA A 430 -13.14 2.40 0.27
CA ALA A 430 -12.55 2.15 1.59
C ALA A 430 -12.00 3.43 2.24
N LEU A 431 -11.33 4.26 1.44
CA LEU A 431 -10.80 5.55 1.88
C LEU A 431 -11.86 6.66 1.94
N GLY A 432 -12.97 6.52 1.21
CA GLY A 432 -14.07 7.49 1.18
C GLY A 432 -15.05 7.36 2.36
N SER A 433 -15.04 6.24 3.08
CA SER A 433 -15.95 5.98 4.21
C SER A 433 -15.35 4.98 5.19
N PHE A 434 -14.86 5.46 6.34
CA PHE A 434 -14.31 4.63 7.42
C PHE A 434 -14.69 5.16 8.81
N ALA A 435 -14.80 4.26 9.79
CA ALA A 435 -14.82 4.63 11.20
C ALA A 435 -13.38 4.78 11.72
N LEU A 436 -13.11 5.85 12.48
CA LEU A 436 -11.82 6.09 13.12
C LEU A 436 -11.94 5.85 14.63
N ASN A 437 -10.97 5.12 15.20
CA ASN A 437 -10.83 4.93 16.63
C ASN A 437 -9.36 5.09 17.04
N ALA A 438 -9.07 6.19 17.73
CA ALA A 438 -7.81 6.50 18.38
C ALA A 438 -8.01 6.36 19.91
N PRO A 439 -7.73 5.18 20.49
CA PRO A 439 -8.05 4.89 21.89
C PRO A 439 -7.13 5.61 22.89
N ALA A 440 -5.95 6.04 22.46
CA ALA A 440 -5.04 6.88 23.22
C ALA A 440 -4.31 7.82 22.26
N ILE A 441 -4.47 9.13 22.45
CA ILE A 441 -3.74 10.19 21.77
C ILE A 441 -3.23 11.16 22.83
N ARG A 442 -1.99 11.61 22.68
CA ARG A 442 -1.44 12.73 23.46
C ARG A 442 -0.96 13.79 22.50
N PHE A 443 -1.45 15.00 22.69
CA PHE A 443 -1.14 16.20 21.92
C PHE A 443 -0.52 17.21 22.86
N ALA A 444 0.56 17.86 22.45
CA ALA A 444 1.08 19.03 23.14
C ALA A 444 1.50 20.08 22.11
N THR A 445 1.23 21.35 22.37
CA THR A 445 1.66 22.46 21.52
C THR A 445 2.04 23.69 22.35
N GLY A 446 3.09 24.40 21.97
CA GLY A 446 3.56 25.61 22.66
C GLY A 446 4.85 26.15 22.05
N THR A 447 5.67 26.87 22.83
CA THR A 447 7.01 27.33 22.36
C THR A 447 8.00 26.21 22.09
N ALA A 448 7.82 25.04 22.70
CA ALA A 448 8.63 23.87 22.40
C ALA A 448 8.27 23.23 21.05
N GLY A 449 7.23 23.72 20.36
CA GLY A 449 6.71 23.14 19.14
C GLY A 449 5.42 22.35 19.37
N THR A 450 5.06 21.51 18.39
CA THR A 450 3.88 20.65 18.44
C THR A 450 4.30 19.18 18.43
N THR A 451 3.75 18.36 19.34
CA THR A 451 3.97 16.91 19.38
C THR A 451 2.64 16.16 19.40
N VAL A 452 2.61 15.04 18.69
CA VAL A 452 1.53 14.05 18.75
C VAL A 452 2.16 12.69 19.01
N VAL A 453 1.70 12.04 20.06
CA VAL A 453 2.09 10.69 20.46
C VAL A 453 0.86 9.80 20.39
N LEU A 454 1.04 8.58 19.89
CA LEU A 454 0.01 7.55 19.79
C LEU A 454 0.40 6.38 20.73
N PRO A 455 0.10 6.46 22.04
CA PRO A 455 0.46 5.39 22.99
C PRO A 455 -0.19 4.05 22.68
N ARG A 456 -1.31 4.08 21.94
CA ARG A 456 -1.97 2.90 21.39
C ARG A 456 -2.25 3.13 19.91
N PRO A 457 -2.23 2.07 19.08
CA PRO A 457 -2.48 2.20 17.66
C PRO A 457 -3.86 2.81 17.36
N VAL A 458 -3.90 3.69 16.36
CA VAL A 458 -5.14 4.21 15.77
C VAL A 458 -5.65 3.19 14.76
N THR A 459 -6.94 2.96 14.75
CA THR A 459 -7.60 2.02 13.83
C THR A 459 -8.57 2.78 12.94
N LEU A 460 -8.50 2.53 11.63
CA LEU A 460 -9.45 2.98 10.63
C LEU A 460 -10.13 1.72 10.08
N THR A 461 -11.46 1.66 10.19
CA THR A 461 -12.27 0.52 9.74
C THR A 461 -13.15 0.98 8.58
N PRO A 462 -12.75 0.69 7.32
CA PRO A 462 -13.55 0.99 6.15
C PRO A 462 -14.93 0.34 6.19
N ALA A 463 -15.93 1.01 5.62
CA ALA A 463 -17.30 0.47 5.52
C ALA A 463 -17.39 -0.78 4.65
N ASN A 464 -16.45 -0.97 3.71
CA ASN A 464 -16.39 -2.11 2.80
C ASN A 464 -15.46 -3.25 3.28
N SER A 465 -15.10 -3.30 4.58
CA SER A 465 -14.24 -4.30 5.26
C SER A 465 -12.73 -4.00 5.29
N GLY A 466 -11.98 -4.80 6.06
CA GLY A 466 -10.57 -4.58 6.39
C GLY A 466 -10.39 -3.66 7.60
N VAL A 467 -9.17 -3.55 8.08
CA VAL A 467 -8.75 -2.62 9.14
C VAL A 467 -7.37 -2.10 8.82
N LEU A 468 -7.22 -0.78 8.79
CA LEU A 468 -5.94 -0.08 8.71
C LEU A 468 -5.55 0.36 10.13
N THR A 469 -4.37 -0.05 10.57
CA THR A 469 -3.82 0.29 11.88
C THR A 469 -2.59 1.17 11.70
N VAL A 470 -2.57 2.31 12.38
CA VAL A 470 -1.45 3.26 12.41
C VAL A 470 -0.92 3.28 13.83
N ALA A 471 0.31 2.79 14.03
CA ALA A 471 1.00 2.86 15.30
C ALA A 471 2.17 3.85 15.21
N GLN A 472 2.53 4.44 16.34
CA GLN A 472 3.76 5.22 16.43
C GLN A 472 4.99 4.31 16.34
N ALA A 473 6.01 4.77 15.62
CA ALA A 473 7.38 4.30 15.76
C ALA A 473 8.24 5.43 16.34
N GLY A 474 9.37 5.10 16.97
CA GLY A 474 10.28 6.10 17.54
C GLY A 474 9.65 7.00 18.61
N GLU A 475 10.15 8.24 18.72
CA GLU A 475 9.82 9.17 19.82
C GLU A 475 8.45 9.86 19.68
N GLY A 476 7.85 9.89 18.49
CA GLY A 476 6.56 10.54 18.26
C GLY A 476 5.95 10.19 16.91
N ALA A 477 4.61 10.14 16.86
CA ALA A 477 3.89 10.04 15.60
C ALA A 477 4.05 11.32 14.76
N TYR A 478 4.15 12.47 15.43
CA TYR A 478 4.46 13.77 14.84
C TYR A 478 5.19 14.67 15.84
N GLN A 479 6.18 15.42 15.37
CA GLN A 479 6.93 16.44 16.09
C GLN A 479 7.27 17.59 15.14
N ALA A 480 7.06 18.83 15.56
CA ALA A 480 7.35 20.03 14.78
C ALA A 480 7.94 21.13 15.67
N GLU A 481 9.02 21.76 15.23
CA GLU A 481 9.48 23.02 15.81
C GLU A 481 8.48 24.16 15.50
N PRO A 482 8.41 25.21 16.34
CA PRO A 482 7.53 26.34 16.08
C PRO A 482 7.77 26.96 14.69
N GLY A 483 6.71 27.07 13.89
CA GLY A 483 6.77 27.70 12.56
C GLY A 483 7.44 26.85 11.48
N ARG A 484 7.80 25.58 11.75
CA ARG A 484 8.38 24.67 10.76
C ARG A 484 7.46 23.48 10.49
N PRO A 485 7.47 22.92 9.27
CA PRO A 485 6.78 21.66 9.00
C PRO A 485 7.43 20.53 9.80
N GLY A 486 6.60 19.78 10.53
CA GLY A 486 7.04 18.66 11.35
C GLY A 486 7.21 17.35 10.60
N GLY A 487 7.56 16.31 11.35
CA GLY A 487 7.70 14.94 10.87
C GLY A 487 7.56 13.94 12.00
N GLY A 488 7.75 12.66 11.73
CA GLY A 488 7.67 11.63 12.75
C GLY A 488 8.04 10.26 12.24
N ALA A 489 7.67 9.24 13.01
CA ALA A 489 7.84 7.86 12.61
C ALA A 489 6.58 7.05 12.95
N LEU A 490 6.19 6.17 12.03
CA LEU A 490 4.94 5.41 12.11
C LEU A 490 5.18 3.97 11.63
N SER A 491 4.29 3.07 12.01
CA SER A 491 4.08 1.82 11.31
C SER A 491 2.63 1.72 10.87
N VAL A 492 2.43 1.22 9.65
CA VAL A 492 1.13 1.08 9.02
C VAL A 492 0.94 -0.38 8.68
N THR A 493 -0.11 -0.97 9.23
CA THR A 493 -0.54 -2.33 8.88
C THR A 493 -1.98 -2.30 8.39
N ALA A 494 -2.28 -3.06 7.35
CA ALA A 494 -3.65 -3.24 6.89
C ALA A 494 -3.97 -4.72 6.74
N THR A 495 -5.16 -5.09 7.20
CA THR A 495 -5.74 -6.41 6.95
C THR A 495 -6.57 -6.37 5.68
N ARG A 496 -6.50 -7.44 4.88
CA ARG A 496 -7.20 -7.54 3.60
C ARG A 496 -8.70 -7.31 3.76
N GLY A 497 -9.23 -6.35 3.00
CA GLY A 497 -10.66 -6.07 2.84
C GLY A 497 -11.03 -5.98 1.36
N LYS A 498 -12.30 -5.70 1.03
CA LYS A 498 -12.78 -5.64 -0.37
C LYS A 498 -12.05 -4.62 -1.26
N GLY A 499 -11.37 -3.63 -0.68
CA GLY A 499 -10.49 -2.70 -1.40
C GLY A 499 -9.25 -2.27 -0.64
N LEU A 500 -9.05 -2.80 0.58
CA LEU A 500 -7.88 -2.50 1.39
C LEU A 500 -6.86 -3.63 1.20
N PRO A 501 -5.66 -3.35 0.64
CA PRO A 501 -4.64 -4.37 0.47
C PRO A 501 -4.09 -4.84 1.83
N GLU A 502 -3.47 -6.01 1.86
CA GLU A 502 -2.72 -6.43 3.04
C GLU A 502 -1.34 -5.77 3.00
N ILE A 503 -1.07 -4.83 3.90
CA ILE A 503 0.21 -4.12 3.92
C ILE A 503 0.84 -4.19 5.30
N THR A 504 2.16 -4.21 5.32
CA THR A 504 2.96 -4.00 6.54
C THR A 504 4.13 -3.11 6.16
N VAL A 505 4.05 -1.85 6.56
CA VAL A 505 5.00 -0.80 6.17
C VAL A 505 5.52 -0.09 7.41
N ALA A 506 6.83 -0.16 7.63
CA ALA A 506 7.52 0.72 8.56
C ALA A 506 7.81 2.05 7.86
N VAL A 507 7.51 3.14 8.56
CA VAL A 507 7.79 4.52 8.14
C VAL A 507 8.75 5.12 9.15
N PRO A 508 10.05 4.77 9.09
CA PRO A 508 11.04 5.18 10.10
C PRO A 508 11.23 6.70 10.18
N ASN A 509 10.96 7.41 9.08
CA ASN A 509 10.90 8.86 9.06
C ASN A 509 9.92 9.32 7.99
N TRP A 510 9.13 10.32 8.33
CA TRP A 510 8.35 11.11 7.39
C TRP A 510 8.40 12.57 7.82
N ARG A 511 8.27 13.49 6.86
CA ARG A 511 8.26 14.93 7.09
C ARG A 511 7.23 15.60 6.19
N LEU A 512 6.57 16.62 6.69
CA LEU A 512 5.78 17.53 5.88
C LEU A 512 6.72 18.46 5.11
N THR A 513 6.28 18.87 3.93
CA THR A 513 6.91 19.93 3.12
C THR A 513 5.88 21.04 2.91
N GLU A 514 6.28 22.16 2.32
CA GLU A 514 5.32 23.25 2.01
C GLU A 514 4.19 22.80 1.08
N THR A 515 4.48 21.83 0.20
CA THR A 515 3.57 21.39 -0.88
C THR A 515 3.10 19.93 -0.75
N GLY A 516 3.44 19.26 0.36
CA GLY A 516 3.02 17.88 0.63
C GLY A 516 3.83 17.19 1.73
N PHE A 517 4.44 16.03 1.42
CA PHE A 517 5.20 15.23 2.38
C PHE A 517 6.31 14.40 1.70
N GLU A 518 7.24 13.91 2.50
CA GLU A 518 8.24 12.92 2.11
C GLU A 518 8.32 11.85 3.21
N ALA A 519 8.29 10.58 2.84
CA ALA A 519 8.28 9.46 3.77
C ALA A 519 9.20 8.34 3.26
N THR A 520 10.15 7.91 4.08
CA THR A 520 10.88 6.66 3.82
C THR A 520 10.00 5.49 4.25
N LEU A 521 9.86 4.50 3.38
CA LEU A 521 9.04 3.31 3.58
C LEU A 521 9.96 2.08 3.51
N ASP A 522 9.75 1.12 4.40
CA ASP A 522 10.29 -0.24 4.31
C ASP A 522 9.13 -1.19 4.60
N GLY A 523 8.71 -1.98 3.62
CA GLY A 523 7.54 -2.80 3.81
C GLY A 523 7.22 -3.79 2.70
N ARG A 524 6.15 -4.53 2.97
CA ARG A 524 5.55 -5.51 2.06
C ARG A 524 4.11 -5.12 1.80
N ALA A 525 3.67 -5.29 0.56
CA ALA A 525 2.28 -5.13 0.16
C ALA A 525 1.81 -6.36 -0.60
N ARG A 526 0.62 -6.86 -0.25
CA ARG A 526 -0.10 -7.90 -0.99
C ARG A 526 -1.45 -7.38 -1.45
N LEU A 527 -1.67 -7.43 -2.75
CA LEU A 527 -2.84 -6.84 -3.38
C LEU A 527 -3.23 -7.59 -4.66
N ASP A 528 -4.47 -7.40 -5.07
CA ASP A 528 -4.97 -7.79 -6.38
C ASP A 528 -5.22 -6.51 -7.15
N PHE A 529 -4.86 -6.47 -8.43
CA PHE A 529 -5.06 -5.28 -9.25
C PHE A 529 -5.22 -5.65 -10.72
N ASP A 530 -6.37 -5.32 -11.29
CA ASP A 530 -6.69 -5.57 -12.69
C ASP A 530 -6.50 -7.05 -13.06
N LEU A 531 -5.64 -7.37 -14.05
CA LEU A 531 -5.34 -8.74 -14.47
C LEU A 531 -4.38 -9.48 -13.51
N ALA A 532 -3.69 -8.79 -12.60
CA ALA A 532 -2.67 -9.39 -11.75
C ALA A 532 -3.25 -9.76 -10.37
N ARG A 533 -3.26 -11.06 -10.07
CA ARG A 533 -3.73 -11.62 -8.81
C ARG A 533 -2.59 -12.11 -7.94
N GLY A 534 -2.73 -11.95 -6.63
CA GLY A 534 -1.75 -12.36 -5.65
C GLY A 534 -0.43 -11.61 -5.81
N ILE A 535 -0.48 -10.31 -6.14
CA ILE A 535 0.73 -9.48 -6.19
C ILE A 535 1.30 -9.42 -4.78
N ASP A 536 2.58 -9.70 -4.65
CA ASP A 536 3.36 -9.57 -3.42
C ASP A 536 4.64 -8.80 -3.75
N ALA A 537 4.76 -7.62 -3.17
CA ALA A 537 5.89 -6.73 -3.41
C ALA A 537 6.59 -6.39 -2.10
N ARG A 538 7.92 -6.51 -2.08
CA ARG A 538 8.76 -6.05 -0.96
C ARG A 538 9.64 -4.91 -1.42
N THR A 539 9.58 -3.80 -0.71
CA THR A 539 10.20 -2.57 -1.18
C THR A 539 10.72 -1.70 -0.06
N ARG A 540 11.82 -0.99 -0.33
CA ARG A 540 12.36 0.07 0.51
C ARG A 540 12.60 1.30 -0.34
N GLY A 541 12.01 2.42 0.00
CA GLY A 541 12.15 3.62 -0.83
C GLY A 541 11.56 4.86 -0.20
N VAL A 542 11.51 5.94 -0.98
CA VAL A 542 10.95 7.23 -0.59
C VAL A 542 9.67 7.46 -1.36
N LEU A 543 8.58 7.64 -0.63
CA LEU A 543 7.30 8.13 -1.12
C LEU A 543 7.23 9.64 -0.87
N ALA A 544 7.05 10.44 -1.90
CA ALA A 544 6.94 11.89 -1.77
C ALA A 544 5.69 12.42 -2.49
N MET A 545 5.09 13.46 -1.93
CA MET A 545 4.01 14.25 -2.53
C MET A 545 4.48 15.70 -2.61
N ALA A 546 4.47 16.28 -3.80
CA ALA A 546 4.75 17.69 -4.03
C ALA A 546 3.84 18.24 -5.13
N ASP A 547 3.13 19.33 -4.86
CA ASP A 547 2.25 20.01 -5.84
C ASP A 547 1.23 19.07 -6.51
N GLY A 548 0.65 18.17 -5.70
CA GLY A 548 -0.31 17.15 -6.11
C GLY A 548 0.27 16.00 -6.93
N ARG A 549 1.62 15.91 -7.06
CA ARG A 549 2.31 14.79 -7.70
C ARG A 549 2.88 13.85 -6.64
N LEU A 550 2.41 12.61 -6.63
CA LEU A 550 2.97 11.51 -5.85
C LEU A 550 4.11 10.86 -6.63
N THR A 551 5.25 10.61 -5.98
CA THR A 551 6.37 9.85 -6.55
C THR A 551 6.81 8.77 -5.57
N TYR A 552 7.20 7.61 -6.11
CA TYR A 552 7.86 6.55 -5.35
C TYR A 552 9.20 6.25 -6.01
N ALA A 553 10.29 6.42 -5.27
CA ALA A 553 11.64 6.10 -5.72
C ALA A 553 12.29 5.10 -4.77
N THR A 554 12.98 4.11 -5.30
CA THR A 554 13.73 3.12 -4.52
C THR A 554 15.18 3.09 -5.01
N PRO A 555 16.18 2.99 -4.11
CA PRO A 555 17.56 2.76 -4.51
C PRO A 555 17.81 1.31 -4.97
N ASP A 556 17.02 0.36 -4.44
CA ASP A 556 17.19 -1.08 -4.66
C ASP A 556 16.08 -1.63 -5.56
N CYS A 557 16.27 -2.84 -6.09
CA CYS A 557 15.22 -3.54 -6.81
C CYS A 557 14.12 -4.03 -5.87
N VAL A 558 12.87 -3.96 -6.34
CA VAL A 558 11.67 -4.48 -5.67
C VAL A 558 11.49 -5.94 -6.05
N ASP A 559 11.52 -6.86 -5.08
CA ASP A 559 11.13 -8.25 -5.31
C ASP A 559 9.61 -8.29 -5.53
N LEU A 560 9.20 -8.84 -6.67
CA LEU A 560 7.81 -8.90 -7.09
C LEU A 560 7.45 -10.36 -7.44
N THR A 561 6.38 -10.86 -6.83
CA THR A 561 5.72 -12.08 -7.28
C THR A 561 4.26 -11.81 -7.61
N VAL A 562 3.75 -12.45 -8.66
CA VAL A 562 2.34 -12.44 -9.03
C VAL A 562 1.93 -13.90 -9.18
N GLU A 563 0.92 -14.31 -8.42
CA GLU A 563 0.43 -15.69 -8.45
C GLU A 563 -0.08 -16.04 -9.85
N ARG A 564 -0.85 -15.12 -10.43
CA ARG A 564 -1.50 -15.31 -11.72
C ARG A 564 -1.76 -13.98 -12.44
N LEU A 565 -1.45 -13.95 -13.74
CA LEU A 565 -2.01 -12.98 -14.67
C LEU A 565 -3.26 -13.61 -15.29
N GLU A 566 -4.43 -13.08 -14.95
CA GLU A 566 -5.73 -13.54 -15.41
C GLU A 566 -5.92 -13.22 -16.90
N LEU A 567 -5.83 -14.26 -17.72
CA LEU A 567 -6.07 -14.24 -19.17
C LEU A 567 -7.08 -15.35 -19.55
N ASP A 568 -7.99 -15.67 -18.61
CA ASP A 568 -8.98 -16.74 -18.67
C ASP A 568 -8.32 -18.13 -18.84
N GLU A 569 -8.62 -18.89 -19.89
CA GLU A 569 -8.00 -20.20 -20.14
C GLU A 569 -6.49 -20.11 -20.43
N ASN A 570 -5.96 -18.90 -20.62
CA ASN A 570 -4.57 -18.62 -21.00
C ASN A 570 -3.76 -18.00 -19.86
N ASP A 571 -4.17 -18.25 -18.61
CA ASP A 571 -3.54 -17.71 -17.42
C ASP A 571 -2.02 -17.96 -17.41
N VAL A 572 -1.27 -16.92 -17.08
CA VAL A 572 0.18 -17.02 -16.83
C VAL A 572 0.40 -17.07 -15.33
N HIS A 573 1.04 -18.14 -14.87
CA HIS A 573 1.19 -18.44 -13.45
C HIS A 573 2.62 -18.20 -12.97
N GLN A 574 2.75 -18.05 -11.64
CA GLN A 574 4.04 -18.02 -10.93
C GLN A 574 5.01 -16.99 -11.52
N VAL A 575 4.51 -15.78 -11.79
CA VAL A 575 5.37 -14.70 -12.27
C VAL A 575 6.22 -14.22 -11.10
N ALA A 576 7.54 -14.28 -11.22
CA ALA A 576 8.45 -13.87 -10.16
C ALA A 576 9.69 -13.19 -10.76
N GLY A 577 10.13 -12.09 -10.16
CA GLY A 577 11.33 -11.37 -10.58
C GLY A 577 11.55 -10.08 -9.80
N LYS A 578 12.39 -9.20 -10.35
CA LYS A 578 12.76 -7.93 -9.73
C LYS A 578 12.36 -6.75 -10.60
N LEU A 579 11.86 -5.68 -9.99
CA LEU A 579 11.63 -4.38 -10.63
C LEU A 579 12.61 -3.35 -10.06
N CYS A 580 13.57 -2.93 -10.88
CA CYS A 580 14.70 -2.08 -10.53
C CYS A 580 14.52 -0.63 -11.03
N PRO A 581 15.08 0.36 -10.32
CA PRO A 581 15.05 1.77 -10.74
C PRO A 581 15.77 2.00 -12.07
N ALA A 582 15.23 2.88 -12.93
CA ALA A 582 15.73 3.15 -14.28
C ALA A 582 16.00 4.64 -14.56
N GLY A 583 16.68 5.33 -13.63
CA GLY A 583 17.06 6.75 -13.77
C GLY A 583 16.01 7.78 -13.34
N GLY A 584 14.89 7.33 -12.77
CA GLY A 584 13.83 8.18 -12.22
C GLY A 584 12.99 7.43 -11.18
N PRO A 585 11.93 8.04 -10.62
CA PRO A 585 11.00 7.37 -9.72
C PRO A 585 10.35 6.15 -10.39
N LEU A 586 10.25 5.05 -9.67
CA LEU A 586 9.56 3.84 -10.15
C LEU A 586 8.09 4.11 -10.42
N LEU A 587 7.42 4.91 -9.59
CA LEU A 587 6.02 5.30 -9.77
C LEU A 587 5.91 6.82 -9.72
N THR A 588 5.09 7.38 -10.61
CA THR A 588 4.61 8.76 -10.54
C THR A 588 3.11 8.76 -10.70
N SER A 589 2.40 9.62 -9.96
CA SER A 589 0.95 9.77 -10.07
C SER A 589 0.53 11.23 -9.87
N LYS A 590 -0.34 11.74 -10.74
CA LYS A 590 -0.93 13.08 -10.65
C LYS A 590 -2.27 13.12 -11.39
N ASP A 591 -3.26 13.75 -10.78
CA ASP A 591 -4.59 13.98 -11.39
C ASP A 591 -5.27 12.70 -11.93
N GLY A 592 -5.03 11.55 -11.27
CA GLY A 592 -5.57 10.24 -11.67
C GLY A 592 -4.83 9.57 -12.83
N VAL A 593 -3.72 10.15 -13.32
CA VAL A 593 -2.79 9.52 -14.25
C VAL A 593 -1.59 9.00 -13.47
N TRP A 594 -1.25 7.73 -13.66
CA TRP A 594 -0.07 7.12 -13.04
C TRP A 594 0.83 6.47 -14.09
N ARG A 595 2.12 6.40 -13.78
CA ARG A 595 3.13 5.83 -14.66
C ARG A 595 4.17 5.09 -13.81
N VAL A 596 4.44 3.85 -14.16
CA VAL A 596 5.50 3.00 -13.60
C VAL A 596 6.61 2.84 -14.64
N VAL A 597 7.85 3.18 -14.30
CA VAL A 597 9.02 3.02 -15.19
C VAL A 597 10.14 2.33 -14.44
N GLY A 598 10.64 1.21 -14.98
CA GLY A 598 11.71 0.46 -14.35
C GLY A 598 12.42 -0.49 -15.31
N ALA A 599 13.52 -1.06 -14.84
CA ALA A 599 14.10 -2.26 -15.43
C ALA A 599 13.51 -3.49 -14.73
N PHE A 600 13.28 -4.57 -15.45
CA PHE A 600 12.97 -5.85 -14.83
C PHE A 600 14.16 -6.80 -15.00
N ASP A 601 14.37 -7.66 -14.01
CA ASP A 601 15.47 -8.61 -14.01
C ASP A 601 15.07 -9.94 -13.37
N GLN A 602 15.68 -11.03 -13.83
CA GLN A 602 15.44 -12.40 -13.38
C GLN A 602 13.95 -12.80 -13.38
N VAL A 603 13.18 -12.27 -14.33
CA VAL A 603 11.75 -12.57 -14.43
C VAL A 603 11.55 -13.99 -14.95
N SER A 604 10.71 -14.74 -14.27
CA SER A 604 10.26 -16.08 -14.63
C SER A 604 8.74 -16.13 -14.64
N ALA A 605 8.16 -17.00 -15.46
CA ALA A 605 6.73 -17.19 -15.59
C ALA A 605 6.41 -18.57 -16.18
N GLN A 606 5.22 -19.10 -15.92
CA GLN A 606 4.73 -20.34 -16.52
C GLN A 606 3.49 -20.06 -17.36
N ALA A 607 3.47 -20.60 -18.58
CA ALA A 607 2.33 -20.55 -19.49
C ALA A 607 1.88 -21.98 -19.81
N PRO A 608 1.09 -22.63 -18.93
CA PRO A 608 0.69 -24.02 -19.08
C PRO A 608 -0.03 -24.31 -20.40
N PHE A 609 -0.84 -23.37 -20.90
CA PHE A 609 -1.56 -23.48 -22.17
C PHE A 609 -0.64 -23.61 -23.41
N LEU A 610 0.62 -23.19 -23.30
CA LEU A 610 1.64 -23.39 -24.34
C LEU A 610 2.54 -24.62 -24.07
N GLY A 611 2.41 -25.23 -22.89
CA GLY A 611 3.41 -26.15 -22.34
C GLY A 611 4.78 -25.47 -22.21
N MET A 612 4.84 -24.19 -21.83
CA MET A 612 6.09 -23.42 -21.79
C MET A 612 6.35 -22.77 -20.42
N ARG A 613 7.63 -22.62 -20.11
CA ARG A 613 8.15 -21.82 -19.01
C ARG A 613 9.12 -20.77 -19.54
N PHE A 614 9.03 -19.56 -19.01
CA PHE A 614 9.96 -18.47 -19.28
C PHE A 614 10.86 -18.24 -18.07
N ALA A 615 12.14 -17.95 -18.31
CA ALA A 615 13.13 -17.74 -17.26
C ALA A 615 14.13 -16.65 -17.65
N ASP A 616 14.81 -16.10 -16.63
CA ASP A 616 15.93 -15.16 -16.78
C ASP A 616 15.58 -13.94 -17.66
N ALA A 617 14.31 -13.54 -17.67
CA ALA A 617 13.87 -12.40 -18.46
C ALA A 617 14.33 -11.09 -17.82
N SER A 618 15.02 -10.27 -18.61
CA SER A 618 15.52 -8.95 -18.21
C SER A 618 15.26 -7.90 -19.30
N GLY A 619 15.11 -6.65 -18.88
CA GLY A 619 14.76 -5.57 -19.80
C GLY A 619 14.26 -4.31 -19.14
N ARG A 620 13.47 -3.52 -19.88
CA ARG A 620 12.84 -2.28 -19.38
C ARG A 620 11.34 -2.32 -19.61
N VAL A 621 10.58 -1.83 -18.65
CA VAL A 621 9.12 -1.75 -18.69
C VAL A 621 8.64 -0.33 -18.38
N THR A 622 7.65 0.11 -19.13
CA THR A 622 6.85 1.31 -18.85
C THR A 622 5.40 0.87 -18.78
N VAL A 623 4.71 1.19 -17.69
CA VAL A 623 3.27 0.96 -17.51
C VAL A 623 2.61 2.29 -17.26
N ASP A 624 1.61 2.63 -18.06
CA ASP A 624 0.85 3.87 -17.96
C ASP A 624 -0.59 3.55 -17.59
N GLY A 625 -1.15 4.24 -16.60
CA GLY A 625 -2.55 4.14 -16.25
C GLY A 625 -3.24 5.48 -16.31
N THR A 626 -4.39 5.50 -16.97
CA THR A 626 -5.26 6.67 -17.09
C THR A 626 -6.71 6.26 -16.85
N LYS A 627 -7.65 7.22 -16.91
CA LYS A 627 -9.09 6.92 -16.93
C LYS A 627 -9.52 6.02 -18.09
N ALA A 628 -8.74 5.99 -19.18
CA ALA A 628 -9.03 5.17 -20.36
C ALA A 628 -8.49 3.73 -20.26
N GLY A 629 -7.85 3.37 -19.12
CA GLY A 629 -7.27 2.05 -18.88
C GLY A 629 -5.75 2.06 -18.74
N VAL A 630 -5.18 0.86 -18.83
CA VAL A 630 -3.74 0.58 -18.67
C VAL A 630 -3.07 0.35 -20.02
N GLY A 631 -1.90 0.95 -20.21
CA GLY A 631 -0.97 0.66 -21.30
C GLY A 631 0.35 0.13 -20.75
N LEU A 632 1.02 -0.74 -21.50
CA LEU A 632 2.31 -1.32 -21.13
C LEU A 632 3.24 -1.35 -22.35
N THR A 633 4.53 -1.11 -22.14
CA THR A 633 5.58 -1.36 -23.12
C THR A 633 6.75 -1.99 -22.39
N ALA A 634 7.10 -3.23 -22.76
CA ALA A 634 8.24 -3.96 -22.25
C ALA A 634 9.22 -4.23 -23.40
N ASN A 635 10.49 -3.90 -23.19
CA ASN A 635 11.60 -4.26 -24.06
C ASN A 635 12.41 -5.34 -23.35
N VAL A 636 12.39 -6.56 -23.88
CA VAL A 636 13.08 -7.73 -23.35
C VAL A 636 14.46 -7.84 -24.01
N THR A 637 15.51 -7.61 -23.24
CA THR A 637 16.90 -7.69 -23.71
C THR A 637 17.49 -9.08 -23.62
N ALA A 638 16.97 -9.91 -22.72
CA ALA A 638 17.26 -11.33 -22.62
C ALA A 638 16.08 -12.04 -21.98
N ALA A 639 15.79 -13.27 -22.42
CA ALA A 639 14.88 -14.21 -21.80
C ALA A 639 15.20 -15.61 -22.30
N ARG A 640 14.76 -16.64 -21.58
CA ARG A 640 14.82 -18.04 -22.02
C ARG A 640 13.41 -18.61 -22.10
N ALA A 641 13.05 -19.16 -23.26
CA ALA A 641 11.87 -19.98 -23.46
C ALA A 641 12.24 -21.46 -23.30
N ILE A 642 11.54 -22.17 -22.44
CA ILE A 642 11.85 -23.55 -22.03
C ILE A 642 10.57 -24.36 -22.19
N ASP A 643 10.67 -25.54 -22.80
CA ASP A 643 9.56 -26.47 -22.87
C ASP A 643 9.29 -27.07 -21.48
N ALA A 644 8.02 -27.10 -21.08
CA ALA A 644 7.57 -27.66 -19.82
C ALA A 644 6.97 -29.07 -19.97
N LEU A 645 6.89 -29.61 -21.20
CA LEU A 645 6.40 -30.96 -21.47
C LEU A 645 7.49 -32.03 -21.28
N THR A 646 7.07 -33.27 -21.07
CA THR A 646 7.95 -34.44 -20.97
C THR A 646 7.49 -35.52 -21.96
N PRO A 647 8.33 -35.93 -22.93
CA PRO A 647 9.65 -35.38 -23.25
C PRO A 647 9.57 -33.93 -23.78
N ALA A 648 10.66 -33.17 -23.65
CA ALA A 648 10.73 -31.79 -24.16
C ALA A 648 10.80 -31.79 -25.70
N ARG A 649 9.99 -30.93 -26.35
CA ARG A 649 9.93 -30.81 -27.81
C ARG A 649 11.09 -30.01 -28.38
N PHE A 650 11.66 -29.07 -27.61
CA PHE A 650 12.78 -28.23 -28.03
C PHE A 650 13.74 -27.95 -26.87
N GLU A 651 15.02 -27.77 -27.20
CA GLU A 651 16.05 -27.29 -26.27
C GLU A 651 15.83 -25.81 -25.94
N PRO A 652 16.16 -25.32 -24.72
CA PRO A 652 15.92 -23.94 -24.33
C PRO A 652 16.36 -22.92 -25.38
N LEU A 653 15.48 -21.96 -25.69
CA LEU A 653 15.75 -20.90 -26.67
C LEU A 653 15.96 -19.57 -25.97
N ALA A 654 16.94 -18.79 -26.42
CA ALA A 654 17.10 -17.40 -26.02
C ALA A 654 16.14 -16.53 -26.83
N ALA A 655 15.49 -15.58 -26.17
CA ALA A 655 14.53 -14.67 -26.78
C ALA A 655 14.88 -13.21 -26.46
N THR A 656 14.81 -12.34 -27.48
CA THR A 656 14.95 -10.89 -27.33
C THR A 656 13.88 -10.18 -28.14
N GLY A 657 13.33 -9.07 -27.66
CA GLY A 657 12.20 -8.45 -28.35
C GLY A 657 11.44 -7.42 -27.53
N SER A 658 10.16 -7.25 -27.85
CA SER A 658 9.28 -6.34 -27.12
C SER A 658 7.84 -6.84 -27.04
N ALA A 659 7.14 -6.38 -26.02
CA ALA A 659 5.71 -6.58 -25.82
C ALA A 659 5.04 -5.25 -25.49
N THR A 660 3.81 -5.05 -25.97
CA THR A 660 3.01 -3.86 -25.73
C THR A 660 1.57 -4.23 -25.40
N LEU A 661 0.97 -3.45 -24.50
CA LEU A 661 -0.47 -3.44 -24.23
C LEU A 661 -0.98 -2.03 -24.54
N ALA A 662 -1.93 -1.93 -25.46
CA ALA A 662 -2.62 -0.68 -25.75
C ALA A 662 -4.08 -0.94 -26.11
N ASN A 663 -5.01 -0.18 -25.52
CA ASN A 663 -6.45 -0.34 -25.74
C ASN A 663 -6.94 -1.79 -25.54
N GLU A 664 -6.46 -2.46 -24.48
CA GLU A 664 -6.73 -3.88 -24.16
C GLU A 664 -6.18 -4.88 -25.18
N ARG A 665 -5.35 -4.45 -26.13
CA ARG A 665 -4.69 -5.32 -27.11
C ARG A 665 -3.23 -5.54 -26.75
N TRP A 666 -2.87 -6.80 -26.52
CA TRP A 666 -1.50 -7.26 -26.35
C TRP A 666 -0.88 -7.56 -27.72
N THR A 667 0.33 -7.07 -27.95
CA THR A 667 1.16 -7.48 -29.09
C THR A 667 2.60 -7.70 -28.66
N GLY A 668 3.30 -8.63 -29.29
CA GLY A 668 4.71 -8.87 -29.02
C GLY A 668 5.45 -9.43 -30.22
N ALA A 669 6.76 -9.20 -30.27
CA ALA A 669 7.65 -9.76 -31.28
C ALA A 669 8.99 -10.10 -30.63
N PHE A 670 9.42 -11.35 -30.77
CA PHE A 670 10.62 -11.90 -30.14
C PHE A 670 11.46 -12.65 -31.18
N ASP A 671 12.71 -12.26 -31.32
CA ASP A 671 13.71 -13.00 -32.10
C ASP A 671 14.22 -14.17 -31.24
N LEU A 672 14.24 -15.37 -31.82
CA LEU A 672 14.61 -16.62 -31.16
C LEU A 672 16.01 -17.07 -31.61
N LYS A 673 16.83 -17.46 -30.65
CA LYS A 673 18.19 -17.96 -30.84
C LYS A 673 18.37 -19.28 -30.09
N GLY A 674 19.25 -20.15 -30.59
CA GLY A 674 19.66 -21.33 -29.84
C GLY A 674 20.38 -20.96 -28.53
N THR A 675 20.55 -21.95 -27.64
CA THR A 675 21.39 -21.84 -26.43
C THR A 675 22.47 -22.91 -26.45
N GLY A 676 23.40 -22.90 -25.47
CA GLY A 676 24.50 -23.86 -25.40
C GLY A 676 25.35 -23.84 -26.68
N GLU A 677 25.53 -25.00 -27.30
CA GLU A 677 26.28 -25.14 -28.57
C GLU A 677 25.59 -24.43 -29.74
N ALA A 678 24.26 -24.31 -29.72
CA ALA A 678 23.50 -23.57 -30.73
C ALA A 678 23.47 -22.05 -30.49
N ALA A 679 24.17 -21.54 -29.46
CA ALA A 679 24.09 -20.13 -29.04
C ALA A 679 24.57 -19.12 -30.10
N ALA A 680 25.27 -19.55 -31.16
CA ALA A 680 25.67 -18.68 -32.26
C ALA A 680 24.56 -18.49 -33.32
N HIS A 681 23.51 -19.31 -33.31
CA HIS A 681 22.56 -19.43 -34.42
C HIS A 681 21.19 -18.80 -34.12
N THR A 682 20.77 -17.86 -34.96
CA THR A 682 19.40 -17.33 -34.97
C THR A 682 18.47 -18.33 -35.65
N LEU A 683 17.33 -18.62 -35.03
CA LEU A 683 16.42 -19.68 -35.48
C LEU A 683 15.18 -19.12 -36.17
N GLY A 684 14.61 -18.03 -35.63
CA GLY A 684 13.37 -17.49 -36.15
C GLY A 684 12.82 -16.35 -35.32
N ARG A 685 11.54 -16.07 -35.51
CA ARG A 685 10.78 -15.03 -34.81
C ARG A 685 9.45 -15.56 -34.32
N LEU A 686 9.07 -15.16 -33.11
CA LEU A 686 7.76 -15.38 -32.51
C LEU A 686 7.02 -14.05 -32.45
N THR A 687 5.76 -14.03 -32.88
CA THR A 687 4.87 -12.87 -32.73
C THR A 687 3.63 -13.24 -31.96
N LEU A 688 3.23 -12.39 -31.01
CA LEU A 688 2.07 -12.53 -30.15
C LEU A 688 1.05 -11.45 -30.52
N ALA A 689 -0.22 -11.81 -30.62
CA ALA A 689 -1.32 -10.84 -30.67
C ALA A 689 -2.50 -11.38 -29.88
N HIS A 690 -3.03 -10.58 -28.95
CA HIS A 690 -4.20 -10.95 -28.16
C HIS A 690 -5.09 -9.73 -27.94
N ASP A 691 -6.40 -9.91 -28.14
CA ASP A 691 -7.42 -8.90 -27.91
C ASP A 691 -8.17 -9.21 -26.62
N GLY A 692 -7.95 -8.41 -25.59
CA GLY A 692 -8.55 -8.60 -24.26
C GLY A 692 -10.06 -8.37 -24.24
N ARG A 693 -10.65 -7.68 -25.24
CA ARG A 693 -12.11 -7.46 -25.29
C ARG A 693 -12.86 -8.72 -25.72
N THR A 694 -12.33 -9.39 -26.73
CA THR A 694 -12.92 -10.62 -27.28
C THR A 694 -12.36 -11.87 -26.62
N GLY A 695 -11.24 -11.74 -25.88
CA GLY A 695 -10.48 -12.87 -25.34
C GLY A 695 -9.79 -13.71 -26.43
N SER A 696 -9.74 -13.23 -27.67
CA SER A 696 -9.15 -13.97 -28.80
C SER A 696 -7.72 -13.54 -29.06
N GLY A 697 -6.83 -14.50 -29.27
CA GLY A 697 -5.44 -14.23 -29.59
C GLY A 697 -4.75 -15.38 -30.29
N GLY A 698 -3.46 -15.18 -30.52
CA GLY A 698 -2.62 -16.20 -31.11
C GLY A 698 -1.14 -15.87 -31.06
N ILE A 699 -0.34 -16.90 -31.28
CA ILE A 699 1.11 -16.82 -31.48
C ILE A 699 1.43 -17.35 -32.87
N VAL A 700 2.28 -16.66 -33.62
CA VAL A 700 2.86 -17.13 -34.87
C VAL A 700 4.36 -17.27 -34.71
N ILE A 701 4.89 -18.43 -35.07
CA ILE A 701 6.31 -18.79 -35.03
C ILE A 701 6.77 -18.94 -36.47
N ALA A 702 7.80 -18.21 -36.87
CA ALA A 702 8.38 -18.29 -38.21
C ALA A 702 9.90 -18.53 -38.12
N ALA A 703 10.34 -19.68 -38.61
CA ALA A 703 11.74 -20.09 -38.69
C ALA A 703 12.05 -20.45 -40.16
N PRO A 704 12.27 -19.46 -41.03
CA PRO A 704 12.22 -19.65 -42.48
C PRO A 704 13.44 -20.35 -43.10
N ASN A 705 14.58 -20.37 -42.40
CA ASN A 705 15.81 -21.01 -42.92
C ASN A 705 16.75 -21.42 -41.79
N VAL A 706 16.52 -22.60 -41.22
CA VAL A 706 17.43 -23.23 -40.27
C VAL A 706 18.34 -24.18 -41.04
N THR A 707 19.63 -23.83 -41.14
CA THR A 707 20.62 -24.61 -41.90
C THR A 707 21.47 -25.47 -40.97
N PHE A 708 21.61 -26.74 -41.29
CA PHE A 708 22.44 -27.72 -40.59
C PHE A 708 23.71 -28.04 -41.39
N ALA A 709 24.84 -28.17 -40.70
CA ALA A 709 26.13 -28.51 -41.30
C ALA A 709 27.01 -29.26 -40.29
N GLU A 710 27.87 -30.17 -40.76
CA GLU A 710 28.73 -31.05 -39.94
C GLU A 710 29.44 -30.36 -38.75
N ASN A 711 30.01 -29.18 -38.95
CA ASN A 711 30.68 -28.39 -37.90
C ASN A 711 29.87 -27.14 -37.47
N GLY A 712 28.56 -27.17 -37.68
CA GLY A 712 27.65 -26.06 -37.38
C GLY A 712 26.45 -26.54 -36.55
N LEU A 713 25.32 -25.88 -36.75
CA LEU A 713 24.08 -26.24 -36.08
C LEU A 713 23.68 -27.68 -36.44
N GLN A 714 23.29 -28.48 -35.44
CA GLN A 714 22.77 -29.83 -35.61
C GLN A 714 21.35 -29.94 -35.03
N PRO A 715 20.45 -30.77 -35.59
CA PRO A 715 19.06 -30.90 -35.09
C PRO A 715 18.97 -31.28 -33.61
N ALA A 716 19.87 -32.14 -33.13
CA ALA A 716 19.96 -32.55 -31.73
C ALA A 716 20.22 -31.37 -30.77
N MET A 717 20.79 -30.27 -31.25
CA MET A 717 20.98 -29.04 -30.46
C MET A 717 19.70 -28.21 -30.33
N LEU A 718 18.66 -28.51 -31.11
CA LEU A 718 17.39 -27.77 -31.14
C LEU A 718 16.23 -28.56 -30.55
N SER A 719 16.24 -29.89 -30.66
CA SER A 719 15.18 -30.76 -30.17
C SER A 719 15.74 -32.08 -29.64
N PRO A 720 15.46 -32.45 -28.39
CA PRO A 720 15.76 -33.80 -27.88
C PRO A 720 15.13 -34.90 -28.73
N LEU A 721 13.94 -34.64 -29.29
CA LEU A 721 13.20 -35.58 -30.14
C LEU A 721 13.93 -35.90 -31.46
N ALA A 722 14.91 -35.08 -31.86
CA ALA A 722 15.69 -35.31 -33.07
C ALA A 722 16.91 -36.21 -32.82
N ALA A 723 17.45 -36.23 -31.60
CA ALA A 723 18.77 -36.78 -31.31
C ALA A 723 18.90 -38.29 -31.65
N ASP A 724 17.85 -39.06 -31.37
CA ASP A 724 17.86 -40.51 -31.54
C ASP A 724 17.49 -40.96 -32.96
N PHE A 725 16.90 -40.08 -33.77
CA PHE A 725 16.43 -40.40 -35.13
C PHE A 725 17.29 -39.77 -36.24
N LEU A 726 17.96 -38.65 -35.95
CA LEU A 726 18.80 -37.90 -36.88
C LEU A 726 20.24 -37.86 -36.35
N ALA A 727 21.00 -38.94 -36.56
CA ALA A 727 22.38 -38.99 -36.10
C ALA A 727 23.29 -38.06 -36.92
N SER A 728 24.18 -37.38 -36.20
CA SER A 728 25.17 -36.45 -36.77
C SER A 728 26.21 -37.17 -37.64
N PRO A 729 26.76 -36.50 -38.68
CA PRO A 729 26.45 -35.13 -39.08
C PRO A 729 25.21 -35.03 -39.98
N VAL A 730 24.36 -34.05 -39.67
CA VAL A 730 23.22 -33.65 -40.50
C VAL A 730 23.61 -32.46 -41.37
N ASN A 731 23.34 -32.54 -42.67
CA ASN A 731 23.57 -31.45 -43.62
C ASN A 731 22.28 -31.14 -44.39
N GLY A 732 21.93 -29.86 -44.51
CA GLY A 732 20.75 -29.43 -45.25
C GLY A 732 20.05 -28.24 -44.60
N SER A 733 18.78 -28.03 -44.92
CA SER A 733 17.98 -27.00 -44.26
C SER A 733 16.55 -27.44 -43.99
N VAL A 734 15.92 -26.76 -43.04
CA VAL A 734 14.50 -26.86 -42.76
C VAL A 734 13.92 -25.46 -42.58
N SER A 735 12.64 -25.31 -42.90
CA SER A 735 11.85 -24.16 -42.53
C SER A 735 10.63 -24.61 -41.72
N PHE A 736 10.25 -23.84 -40.71
CA PHE A 736 9.09 -24.14 -39.88
C PHE A 736 8.22 -22.90 -39.69
N ASP A 737 6.92 -23.04 -39.96
CA ASP A 737 5.89 -22.08 -39.60
C ASP A 737 4.94 -22.74 -38.60
N GLY A 738 4.74 -22.12 -37.44
CA GLY A 738 3.87 -22.61 -36.38
C GLY A 738 2.86 -21.56 -35.96
N ARG A 739 1.70 -22.02 -35.48
CA ARG A 739 0.62 -21.13 -35.04
C ARG A 739 -0.12 -21.73 -33.85
N PHE A 740 -0.44 -20.88 -32.87
CA PHE A 740 -1.39 -21.14 -31.79
C PHE A 740 -2.50 -20.10 -31.89
N ASP A 741 -3.76 -20.52 -31.78
CA ASP A 741 -4.92 -19.63 -31.76
C ASP A 741 -5.83 -20.02 -30.60
N TRP A 742 -6.33 -19.02 -29.89
CA TRP A 742 -7.26 -19.21 -28.77
C TRP A 742 -8.39 -18.19 -28.80
N THR A 743 -9.50 -18.56 -28.16
CA THR A 743 -10.67 -17.70 -27.93
C THR A 743 -11.17 -17.90 -26.51
N LYS A 744 -12.13 -17.10 -26.06
CA LYS A 744 -12.67 -17.18 -24.70
C LYS A 744 -13.49 -18.45 -24.42
N GLU A 745 -14.09 -19.05 -25.45
CA GLU A 745 -15.13 -20.07 -25.32
C GLU A 745 -14.73 -21.44 -25.90
N ALA A 746 -13.60 -21.51 -26.61
CA ALA A 746 -13.17 -22.72 -27.30
C ALA A 746 -11.72 -23.05 -26.92
N GLU A 747 -11.46 -24.36 -26.83
CA GLU A 747 -10.14 -24.89 -26.52
C GLU A 747 -9.07 -24.32 -27.47
N PRO A 748 -7.87 -23.97 -26.95
CA PRO A 748 -6.76 -23.51 -27.78
C PRO A 748 -6.42 -24.53 -28.89
N THR A 749 -6.24 -24.03 -30.10
CA THR A 749 -5.83 -24.83 -31.25
C THR A 749 -4.39 -24.49 -31.64
N SER A 750 -3.69 -25.44 -32.24
CA SER A 750 -2.34 -25.22 -32.74
C SER A 750 -2.13 -25.93 -34.06
N SER A 751 -1.26 -25.40 -34.91
CA SER A 751 -0.93 -25.98 -36.21
C SER A 751 0.50 -25.62 -36.60
N GLY A 752 1.08 -26.36 -37.53
CA GLY A 752 2.41 -26.05 -38.04
C GLY A 752 2.70 -26.67 -39.39
N ARG A 753 3.78 -26.22 -40.02
CA ARG A 753 4.25 -26.72 -41.31
C ARG A 753 5.76 -26.72 -41.30
N LEU A 754 6.35 -27.90 -41.44
CA LEU A 754 7.79 -28.09 -41.56
C LEU A 754 8.11 -28.50 -43.00
N VAL A 755 8.98 -27.75 -43.66
CA VAL A 755 9.42 -28.05 -45.03
C VAL A 755 10.92 -28.31 -45.01
N THR A 756 11.34 -29.36 -45.70
CA THR A 756 12.75 -29.61 -45.97
C THR A 756 12.99 -29.77 -47.47
N PRO A 757 13.85 -28.94 -48.10
CA PRO A 757 14.19 -29.08 -49.51
C PRO A 757 15.26 -30.15 -49.78
N GLY A 758 15.86 -30.71 -48.72
CA GLY A 758 16.95 -31.67 -48.80
C GLY A 758 17.68 -31.77 -47.46
N LEU A 759 17.57 -32.93 -46.82
CA LEU A 759 18.29 -33.26 -45.59
C LEU A 759 19.08 -34.57 -45.78
N ASP A 760 20.35 -34.52 -45.43
CA ASP A 760 21.27 -35.66 -45.38
C ASP A 760 21.58 -35.98 -43.93
N PHE A 761 21.40 -37.23 -43.49
CA PHE A 761 21.68 -37.67 -42.12
C PHE A 761 21.85 -39.19 -42.04
N VAL A 762 22.23 -39.70 -40.87
CA VAL A 762 22.24 -41.14 -40.59
C VAL A 762 21.05 -41.47 -39.70
N SER A 763 20.15 -42.33 -40.18
CA SER A 763 19.02 -42.86 -39.41
C SER A 763 19.41 -44.21 -38.75
N PRO A 764 18.63 -44.72 -37.77
CA PRO A 764 18.81 -46.07 -37.24
C PRO A 764 18.75 -47.17 -38.31
N ALA A 765 18.05 -46.93 -39.43
CA ALA A 765 17.96 -47.87 -40.54
C ALA A 765 19.14 -47.76 -41.53
N GLY A 766 19.89 -46.65 -41.54
CA GLY A 766 20.96 -46.38 -42.49
C GLY A 766 21.08 -44.91 -42.90
N ALA A 767 22.09 -44.60 -43.73
CA ALA A 767 22.32 -43.24 -44.23
C ALA A 767 21.23 -42.81 -45.22
N VAL A 768 20.64 -41.65 -44.98
CA VAL A 768 19.60 -41.01 -45.80
C VAL A 768 20.22 -39.84 -46.56
N LYS A 769 19.97 -39.76 -47.86
CA LYS A 769 20.40 -38.64 -48.72
C LYS A 769 19.21 -37.95 -49.36
N GLY A 770 19.22 -36.61 -49.33
CA GLY A 770 18.28 -35.76 -50.03
C GLY A 770 16.84 -35.93 -49.57
N LEU A 771 16.57 -36.07 -48.27
CA LEU A 771 15.19 -36.14 -47.74
C LEU A 771 14.47 -34.82 -48.04
N ARG A 772 13.32 -34.90 -48.70
CA ARG A 772 12.45 -33.76 -49.04
C ARG A 772 11.04 -34.04 -48.60
N GLY A 773 10.34 -32.99 -48.19
CA GLY A 773 8.93 -33.10 -47.90
C GLY A 773 8.35 -31.89 -47.18
N ASP A 774 7.04 -31.95 -47.02
CA ASP A 774 6.21 -30.95 -46.38
C ASP A 774 5.33 -31.65 -45.34
N VAL A 775 5.62 -31.39 -44.07
CA VAL A 775 4.97 -32.02 -42.92
C VAL A 775 4.04 -31.02 -42.28
N VAL A 776 2.74 -31.29 -42.38
CA VAL A 776 1.68 -30.44 -41.81
C VAL A 776 1.25 -31.00 -40.46
N PHE A 777 1.39 -30.19 -39.41
CA PHE A 777 0.94 -30.44 -38.06
C PHE A 777 -0.47 -29.88 -37.85
N SER A 778 -1.41 -30.73 -37.43
CA SER A 778 -2.76 -30.33 -37.00
C SER A 778 -2.83 -29.99 -35.52
N SER A 779 -1.79 -30.29 -34.74
CA SER A 779 -1.59 -29.87 -33.36
C SER A 779 -0.10 -29.88 -33.00
N LEU A 780 0.34 -28.90 -32.21
CA LEU A 780 1.69 -28.78 -31.62
C LEU A 780 1.71 -29.15 -30.12
N THR A 781 0.53 -29.26 -29.49
CA THR A 781 0.32 -29.63 -28.08
C THR A 781 -1.00 -30.41 -27.92
N PRO A 782 -1.01 -31.75 -28.01
CA PRO A 782 0.12 -32.65 -28.29
C PRO A 782 0.56 -32.62 -29.77
N LEU A 783 1.72 -33.18 -30.10
CA LEU A 783 2.28 -33.15 -31.46
C LEU A 783 1.56 -34.15 -32.37
N ILE A 784 0.77 -33.65 -33.34
CA ILE A 784 -0.05 -34.46 -34.25
C ILE A 784 0.09 -33.91 -35.68
N THR A 785 0.30 -34.78 -36.67
CA THR A 785 0.27 -34.40 -38.09
C THR A 785 -1.08 -34.67 -38.74
N ALA A 786 -1.34 -34.01 -39.88
CA ALA A 786 -2.37 -34.48 -40.79
C ALA A 786 -2.07 -35.94 -41.23
N PRO A 787 -3.09 -36.75 -41.55
CA PRO A 787 -2.88 -38.13 -42.00
C PRO A 787 -2.19 -38.19 -43.37
N ASN A 788 -1.55 -39.31 -43.69
CA ASN A 788 -0.94 -39.61 -44.99
C ASN A 788 0.10 -38.57 -45.48
N GLN A 789 0.96 -38.06 -44.59
CA GLN A 789 2.07 -37.17 -44.97
C GLN A 789 3.10 -37.94 -45.80
N LYS A 790 3.72 -37.30 -46.80
CA LYS A 790 4.70 -37.94 -47.68
C LYS A 790 6.08 -37.32 -47.52
N LEU A 791 7.09 -38.16 -47.36
CA LEU A 791 8.50 -37.79 -47.45
C LEU A 791 9.15 -38.58 -48.58
N THR A 792 10.03 -37.93 -49.33
CA THR A 792 10.79 -38.53 -50.44
C THR A 792 12.27 -38.44 -50.14
N ALA A 793 13.06 -39.50 -50.35
CA ALA A 793 14.52 -39.46 -50.24
C ALA A 793 15.19 -39.97 -51.51
N ASP A 794 16.33 -39.36 -51.88
CA ASP A 794 17.09 -39.76 -53.08
C ASP A 794 17.66 -41.18 -52.91
N SER A 795 18.18 -41.49 -51.72
CA SER A 795 18.60 -42.84 -51.36
C SER A 795 18.56 -43.12 -49.85
N LEU A 796 18.39 -44.40 -49.52
CA LEU A 796 18.57 -44.95 -48.17
C LEU A 796 19.52 -46.16 -48.26
N ALA A 797 20.61 -46.12 -47.50
CA ALA A 797 21.60 -47.20 -47.49
C ALA A 797 21.27 -48.25 -46.41
N VAL A 798 20.47 -49.27 -46.75
CA VAL A 798 20.15 -50.42 -45.87
C VAL A 798 20.71 -51.71 -46.47
N GLY A 799 22.01 -51.97 -46.29
CA GLY A 799 22.68 -53.15 -46.87
C GLY A 799 22.83 -53.07 -48.40
N THR A 800 21.74 -53.07 -49.15
CA THR A 800 21.70 -52.71 -50.58
C THR A 800 21.14 -51.28 -50.72
N ALA A 801 21.67 -50.50 -51.66
CA ALA A 801 21.25 -49.11 -51.83
C ALA A 801 19.85 -49.05 -52.44
N VAL A 802 18.86 -48.57 -51.65
CA VAL A 802 17.51 -48.31 -52.15
C VAL A 802 17.46 -46.88 -52.68
N THR A 803 17.12 -46.73 -53.97
CA THR A 803 16.98 -45.42 -54.63
C THR A 803 15.52 -45.02 -54.72
N ALA A 804 15.23 -43.73 -54.54
CA ALA A 804 13.88 -43.13 -54.59
C ALA A 804 12.89 -43.75 -53.59
N LEU A 805 13.07 -43.45 -52.30
CA LEU A 805 12.19 -43.92 -51.23
C LEU A 805 11.04 -42.93 -51.01
N ASP A 806 9.81 -43.41 -51.14
CA ASP A 806 8.59 -42.70 -50.73
C ASP A 806 8.05 -43.32 -49.44
N VAL A 807 7.97 -42.54 -48.36
CA VAL A 807 7.39 -42.97 -47.08
C VAL A 807 6.12 -42.18 -46.82
N THR A 808 5.02 -42.90 -46.55
CA THR A 808 3.79 -42.29 -46.04
C THR A 808 3.72 -42.51 -44.54
N PHE A 809 3.50 -41.42 -43.79
CA PHE A 809 3.48 -41.45 -42.35
C PHE A 809 2.44 -40.49 -41.76
N SER A 810 2.12 -40.68 -40.49
CA SER A 810 1.43 -39.69 -39.67
C SER A 810 1.94 -39.74 -38.24
N VAL A 811 1.81 -38.65 -37.49
CA VAL A 811 2.17 -38.58 -36.07
C VAL A 811 0.89 -38.36 -35.27
N ASN A 812 0.70 -39.17 -34.23
CA ASN A 812 -0.39 -39.05 -33.27
C ASN A 812 0.15 -39.19 -31.83
N GLU A 813 -0.75 -39.23 -30.84
CA GLU A 813 -0.36 -39.36 -29.42
C GLU A 813 0.43 -40.63 -29.09
N ALA A 814 0.25 -41.71 -29.86
CA ALA A 814 0.95 -42.97 -29.65
C ALA A 814 2.36 -43.00 -30.28
N GLY A 815 2.62 -42.13 -31.28
CA GLY A 815 3.91 -42.07 -31.95
C GLY A 815 3.81 -41.73 -33.45
N VAL A 816 4.88 -42.04 -34.17
CA VAL A 816 4.96 -41.96 -35.62
C VAL A 816 4.38 -43.25 -36.21
N LEU A 817 3.18 -43.17 -36.78
CA LEU A 817 2.60 -44.23 -37.59
C LEU A 817 3.22 -44.23 -38.98
N ILE A 818 3.89 -45.32 -39.33
CA ILE A 818 4.36 -45.58 -40.68
C ILE A 818 3.28 -46.42 -41.37
N ASP A 819 2.66 -45.90 -42.44
CA ASP A 819 1.56 -46.58 -43.15
C ASP A 819 2.04 -47.78 -44.00
N GLY A 820 3.35 -47.94 -44.10
CA GLY A 820 4.02 -49.02 -44.79
C GLY A 820 5.10 -48.49 -45.75
N ALA A 821 6.06 -49.36 -46.06
CA ALA A 821 7.07 -49.13 -47.07
C ALA A 821 7.13 -50.35 -47.99
N GLN A 822 7.36 -50.14 -49.28
CA GLN A 822 7.48 -51.21 -50.26
C GLN A 822 8.73 -51.02 -51.11
N VAL A 823 9.52 -52.08 -51.26
CA VAL A 823 10.76 -52.10 -52.05
C VAL A 823 10.76 -53.33 -52.96
N ALA A 824 11.19 -53.18 -54.20
CA ALA A 824 11.41 -54.30 -55.11
C ALA A 824 12.75 -54.98 -54.79
N ALA A 825 12.75 -56.28 -54.52
CA ALA A 825 13.96 -57.06 -54.22
C ALA A 825 13.82 -58.49 -54.76
N GLY A 826 14.90 -59.02 -55.38
CA GLY A 826 14.95 -60.40 -55.90
C GLY A 826 13.78 -60.74 -56.84
N GLY A 827 13.43 -59.86 -57.77
CA GLY A 827 12.31 -60.06 -58.71
C GLY A 827 10.89 -60.04 -58.10
N GLY A 828 10.76 -59.89 -56.78
CA GLY A 828 9.50 -59.77 -56.02
C GLY A 828 9.40 -58.47 -55.24
N THR A 829 8.55 -58.46 -54.21
CA THR A 829 8.29 -57.27 -53.39
C THR A 829 8.45 -57.55 -51.90
N VAL A 830 9.21 -56.69 -51.21
CA VAL A 830 9.32 -56.67 -49.76
C VAL A 830 8.54 -55.46 -49.27
N SER A 831 7.58 -55.68 -48.37
CA SER A 831 6.78 -54.62 -47.76
C SER A 831 6.76 -54.71 -46.25
N VAL A 832 6.49 -53.62 -45.57
CA VAL A 832 6.26 -53.59 -44.11
C VAL A 832 4.81 -53.18 -43.86
N GLU A 833 4.10 -53.93 -43.01
CA GLU A 833 2.74 -53.57 -42.59
C GLU A 833 2.74 -52.30 -41.72
N PRO A 834 1.62 -51.57 -41.65
CA PRO A 834 1.54 -50.38 -40.81
C PRO A 834 1.98 -50.66 -39.36
N PHE A 835 2.89 -49.84 -38.84
CA PHE A 835 3.39 -49.96 -37.48
C PHE A 835 3.65 -48.59 -36.85
N THR A 836 3.65 -48.51 -35.52
CA THR A 836 3.84 -47.26 -34.77
C THR A 836 5.19 -47.26 -34.07
N VAL A 837 5.98 -46.21 -34.30
CA VAL A 837 7.23 -45.92 -33.60
C VAL A 837 6.96 -44.89 -32.51
N PRO A 838 7.12 -45.23 -31.21
CA PRO A 838 6.95 -44.29 -30.12
C PRO A 838 7.88 -43.07 -30.25
N LEU A 839 7.42 -41.88 -29.82
CA LEU A 839 8.25 -40.67 -29.77
C LEU A 839 9.37 -40.78 -28.70
N ASP A 840 9.14 -41.61 -27.68
CA ASP A 840 10.16 -42.00 -26.72
C ASP A 840 11.01 -43.13 -27.31
N ALA A 841 12.20 -42.76 -27.79
CA ALA A 841 13.14 -43.68 -28.42
C ALA A 841 13.67 -44.77 -27.48
N THR A 842 13.33 -44.75 -26.19
CA THR A 842 13.66 -45.83 -25.25
C THR A 842 12.64 -46.98 -25.26
N GLN A 843 11.48 -46.78 -25.88
CA GLN A 843 10.42 -47.78 -25.95
C GLN A 843 10.59 -48.72 -27.15
N PRO A 844 10.38 -50.04 -26.98
CA PRO A 844 10.41 -50.98 -28.08
C PRO A 844 9.16 -50.84 -28.96
N TYR A 845 9.29 -51.14 -30.25
CA TYR A 845 8.18 -51.20 -31.19
C TYR A 845 8.19 -52.49 -31.99
N SER A 846 7.04 -52.88 -32.53
CA SER A 846 6.89 -54.11 -33.31
C SER A 846 6.25 -53.84 -34.67
N GLY A 847 6.54 -54.69 -35.64
CA GLY A 847 5.98 -54.62 -36.99
C GLY A 847 6.05 -55.97 -37.70
N VAL A 848 5.58 -56.03 -38.95
CA VAL A 848 5.63 -57.26 -39.76
C VAL A 848 6.21 -56.95 -41.13
N ILE A 849 7.32 -57.60 -41.47
CA ILE A 849 7.87 -57.57 -42.83
C ILE A 849 7.19 -58.68 -43.63
N VAL A 850 6.64 -58.35 -44.80
CA VAL A 850 5.96 -59.26 -45.72
C VAL A 850 6.81 -59.39 -46.97
N LEU A 851 7.17 -60.61 -47.32
CA LEU A 851 7.84 -60.95 -48.57
C LEU A 851 6.79 -61.54 -49.52
N ASP A 852 6.70 -61.00 -50.73
CA ASP A 852 5.84 -61.49 -51.80
C ASP A 852 6.67 -61.85 -53.04
N ARG A 853 6.64 -63.12 -53.40
CA ARG A 853 7.36 -63.75 -54.52
C ARG A 853 8.84 -63.33 -54.66
N VAL A 854 9.58 -63.27 -53.56
CA VAL A 854 11.00 -62.88 -53.57
C VAL A 854 11.89 -64.09 -53.90
N GLN A 855 12.76 -63.96 -54.89
CA GLN A 855 13.76 -64.98 -55.25
C GLN A 855 14.92 -64.95 -54.24
N LEU A 856 15.01 -65.96 -53.38
CA LEU A 856 16.08 -66.05 -52.38
C LEU A 856 17.46 -66.25 -53.01
N GLY A 857 17.54 -66.85 -54.20
CA GLY A 857 18.80 -67.05 -54.90
C GLY A 857 19.53 -65.74 -55.22
N ASP A 858 18.79 -64.70 -55.60
CA ASP A 858 19.34 -63.38 -55.90
C ASP A 858 19.90 -62.71 -54.63
N ILE A 859 19.25 -62.94 -53.48
CA ILE A 859 19.68 -62.42 -52.18
C ILE A 859 20.93 -63.15 -51.69
N VAL A 860 20.99 -64.48 -51.84
CA VAL A 860 22.15 -65.30 -51.43
C VAL A 860 23.36 -65.03 -52.33
N ALA A 861 23.15 -64.79 -53.63
CA ALA A 861 24.22 -64.44 -54.56
C ALA A 861 24.96 -63.14 -54.17
N ASP A 862 24.23 -62.15 -53.63
CA ASP A 862 24.82 -60.90 -53.14
C ASP A 862 25.59 -61.04 -51.81
N THR A 863 25.46 -62.17 -51.11
CA THR A 863 26.14 -62.46 -49.83
C THR A 863 27.49 -63.17 -49.97
N GLY A 864 27.93 -63.48 -51.19
CA GLY A 864 29.24 -64.10 -51.46
C GLY A 864 29.32 -65.61 -51.20
N PHE A 865 28.16 -66.29 -51.10
CA PHE A 865 28.04 -67.75 -50.96
C PHE A 865 27.65 -68.45 -52.28
N ASP A 866 27.74 -67.75 -53.41
CA ASP A 866 27.33 -68.21 -54.75
C ASP A 866 28.11 -69.45 -55.21
N ASP A 867 29.34 -69.62 -54.73
CA ASP A 867 30.21 -70.75 -55.04
C ASP A 867 29.91 -72.02 -54.22
N LYS A 868 29.11 -71.92 -53.16
CA LYS A 868 28.98 -72.94 -52.10
C LYS A 868 27.55 -73.45 -51.85
N VAL A 869 26.55 -72.58 -52.00
CA VAL A 869 25.13 -72.94 -51.86
C VAL A 869 24.36 -72.31 -53.01
N THR A 870 23.67 -73.12 -53.80
CA THR A 870 22.76 -72.65 -54.85
C THR A 870 21.33 -72.90 -54.42
N LEU A 871 20.56 -71.83 -54.21
CA LEU A 871 19.17 -71.88 -53.81
C LEU A 871 18.32 -71.15 -54.85
N ASP A 872 17.56 -71.90 -55.64
CA ASP A 872 16.51 -71.37 -56.51
C ASP A 872 15.17 -71.57 -55.82
N ALA A 873 14.73 -70.56 -55.08
CA ALA A 873 13.53 -70.59 -54.27
C ALA A 873 12.84 -69.22 -54.26
N VAL A 874 11.70 -69.15 -54.95
CA VAL A 874 10.80 -68.00 -54.85
C VAL A 874 9.92 -68.20 -53.62
N VAL A 875 10.09 -67.34 -52.61
CA VAL A 875 9.40 -67.46 -51.33
C VAL A 875 8.44 -66.31 -51.08
N SER A 876 7.45 -66.57 -50.24
CA SER A 876 6.57 -65.57 -49.67
C SER A 876 6.29 -65.90 -48.21
N GLY A 877 6.10 -64.87 -47.39
CA GLY A 877 5.94 -65.08 -45.97
C GLY A 877 5.92 -63.80 -45.17
N ARG A 878 5.85 -63.96 -43.86
CA ARG A 878 5.67 -62.88 -42.89
C ARG A 878 6.70 -63.04 -41.79
N LEU A 879 7.41 -61.97 -41.48
CA LEU A 879 8.44 -61.91 -40.46
C LEU A 879 8.03 -60.83 -39.44
N PRO A 880 7.28 -61.18 -38.39
CA PRO A 880 7.02 -60.28 -37.29
C PRO A 880 8.33 -59.96 -36.58
N PHE A 881 8.55 -58.69 -36.25
CA PHE A 881 9.74 -58.22 -35.57
C PHE A 881 9.41 -57.35 -34.37
N ILE A 882 10.33 -57.31 -33.42
CA ILE A 882 10.40 -56.35 -32.33
C ILE A 882 11.74 -55.62 -32.47
N MET A 883 11.70 -54.30 -32.58
CA MET A 883 12.87 -53.45 -32.46
C MET A 883 12.95 -52.95 -31.02
N ASP A 884 13.97 -53.39 -30.30
CA ASP A 884 14.26 -52.90 -28.95
C ASP A 884 15.54 -52.04 -29.00
N PRO A 885 15.52 -50.79 -28.50
CA PRO A 885 16.67 -49.90 -28.58
C PRO A 885 17.96 -50.42 -27.93
N LYS A 886 17.86 -51.36 -26.97
CA LYS A 886 19.01 -51.94 -26.25
C LYS A 886 19.52 -53.22 -26.89
N THR A 887 18.62 -54.02 -27.45
CA THR A 887 18.94 -55.38 -27.96
C THR A 887 18.89 -55.50 -29.49
N GLY A 888 18.40 -54.48 -30.19
CA GLY A 888 18.32 -54.42 -31.64
C GLY A 888 17.08 -55.11 -32.23
N LEU A 889 17.13 -55.38 -33.54
CA LEU A 889 16.05 -56.04 -34.27
C LEU A 889 15.98 -57.54 -33.90
N ARG A 890 14.81 -58.00 -33.46
CA ARG A 890 14.51 -59.42 -33.22
C ARG A 890 13.32 -59.87 -34.05
N ILE A 891 13.47 -60.93 -34.83
CA ILE A 891 12.37 -61.61 -35.52
C ILE A 891 11.73 -62.61 -34.56
N THR A 892 10.41 -62.58 -34.43
CA THR A 892 9.63 -63.47 -33.56
C THR A 892 8.58 -64.21 -34.38
N ALA A 893 8.67 -65.53 -34.43
CA ALA A 893 7.75 -66.41 -35.16
C ALA A 893 7.59 -66.03 -36.64
N GLY A 894 8.70 -65.75 -37.32
CA GLY A 894 8.71 -65.51 -38.76
C GLY A 894 8.47 -66.81 -39.52
N THR A 895 7.72 -66.75 -40.62
CA THR A 895 7.42 -67.91 -41.48
C THR A 895 7.64 -67.54 -42.93
N LEU A 896 8.40 -68.34 -43.67
CA LEU A 896 8.60 -68.24 -45.11
C LEU A 896 8.18 -69.54 -45.78
N GLY A 897 7.58 -69.48 -46.96
CA GLY A 897 7.22 -70.65 -47.76
C GLY A 897 7.52 -70.43 -49.23
N ALA A 898 8.04 -71.44 -49.91
CA ALA A 898 8.18 -71.40 -51.36
C ALA A 898 6.79 -71.41 -52.02
N VAL A 899 6.59 -70.51 -52.97
CA VAL A 899 5.32 -70.40 -53.72
C VAL A 899 5.32 -71.21 -55.00
N GLN A 900 6.46 -71.81 -55.34
CA GLN A 900 6.63 -72.71 -56.48
C GLN A 900 7.75 -73.73 -56.19
N PRO A 901 7.76 -74.89 -56.87
CA PRO A 901 8.88 -75.83 -56.77
C PRO A 901 10.21 -75.18 -57.18
N GLY A 902 11.31 -75.67 -56.62
CA GLY A 902 12.64 -75.11 -56.85
C GLY A 902 13.76 -76.13 -56.65
N ARG A 903 15.00 -75.63 -56.56
CA ARG A 903 16.20 -76.46 -56.40
C ARG A 903 17.11 -75.91 -55.31
N LEU A 904 17.67 -76.80 -54.50
CA LEU A 904 18.68 -76.53 -53.49
C LEU A 904 19.88 -77.45 -53.75
N SER A 905 21.06 -76.86 -53.80
CA SER A 905 22.33 -77.57 -53.88
C SER A 905 23.27 -77.03 -52.82
N ILE A 906 23.62 -77.88 -51.84
CA ILE A 906 24.59 -77.54 -50.80
C ILE A 906 25.84 -78.40 -51.01
N LYS A 907 26.98 -77.75 -51.26
CA LYS A 907 28.25 -78.46 -51.38
C LYS A 907 28.71 -79.00 -50.02
N ARG A 908 29.32 -80.18 -50.05
CA ARG A 908 29.80 -80.89 -48.85
C ARG A 908 30.82 -80.10 -48.02
N GLU A 909 31.57 -79.18 -48.64
CA GLU A 909 32.60 -78.37 -47.95
C GLU A 909 32.03 -77.37 -46.92
N VAL A 910 30.72 -77.12 -46.93
CA VAL A 910 30.06 -76.08 -46.12
C VAL A 910 29.44 -76.64 -44.84
N LEU A 911 29.25 -77.97 -44.75
CA LEU A 911 28.53 -78.63 -43.67
C LEU A 911 29.52 -79.29 -42.70
N THR A 912 29.90 -78.61 -41.62
CA THR A 912 30.90 -79.12 -40.67
C THR A 912 30.34 -79.76 -39.39
N ASP A 913 29.03 -79.76 -39.16
CA ASP A 913 28.39 -80.41 -38.00
C ASP A 913 26.95 -80.86 -38.33
N VAL A 914 26.78 -81.94 -39.12
CA VAL A 914 25.46 -82.54 -39.38
C VAL A 914 25.31 -83.80 -38.53
N ASN A 915 24.55 -83.71 -37.43
CA ASN A 915 24.13 -84.88 -36.66
C ASN A 915 22.85 -85.47 -37.27
N ALA A 916 22.99 -86.47 -38.13
CA ALA A 916 21.85 -87.17 -38.74
C ALA A 916 21.20 -88.15 -37.75
N GLY A 917 20.31 -87.66 -36.89
CA GLY A 917 19.52 -88.49 -35.98
C GLY A 917 18.35 -89.16 -36.69
N GLY A 918 18.52 -90.40 -37.17
CA GLY A 918 17.41 -91.13 -37.82
C GLY A 918 17.64 -92.61 -38.16
N GLY A 919 18.81 -93.19 -37.90
CA GLY A 919 19.09 -94.61 -38.14
C GLY A 919 19.09 -95.43 -36.85
N GLY A 920 18.45 -96.61 -36.85
CA GLY A 920 18.53 -97.56 -35.73
C GLY A 920 19.96 -98.05 -35.45
N GLU A 921 20.23 -98.52 -34.23
CA GLU A 921 21.53 -98.86 -33.61
C GLU A 921 22.47 -99.86 -34.35
N GLU A 922 22.20 -100.23 -35.62
CA GLU A 922 22.97 -101.23 -36.37
C GLU A 922 23.70 -100.70 -37.64
N LEU A 923 23.77 -99.38 -37.88
CA LEU A 923 24.46 -98.81 -39.06
C LEU A 923 25.70 -97.97 -38.68
N PRO A 924 26.82 -98.03 -39.44
CA PRO A 924 27.98 -97.15 -39.25
C PRO A 924 27.59 -95.68 -39.48
N SER A 925 27.99 -94.77 -38.58
CA SER A 925 27.62 -93.35 -38.59
C SER A 925 27.91 -92.65 -39.93
N GLY A 926 29.06 -92.93 -40.55
CA GLY A 926 29.49 -92.28 -41.79
C GLY A 926 28.67 -92.62 -43.05
N MET A 927 27.94 -93.75 -43.08
CA MET A 927 27.16 -94.15 -44.26
C MET A 927 25.83 -93.40 -44.36
N VAL A 928 25.15 -93.20 -43.23
CA VAL A 928 23.90 -92.43 -43.15
C VAL A 928 24.19 -90.95 -43.42
N GLU A 929 25.31 -90.45 -42.89
CA GLU A 929 25.82 -89.10 -43.18
C GLU A 929 26.12 -88.91 -44.68
N ASP A 930 26.83 -89.84 -45.33
CA ASP A 930 27.16 -89.76 -46.76
C ASP A 930 25.93 -89.74 -47.68
N LEU A 931 24.88 -90.49 -47.33
CA LEU A 931 23.62 -90.49 -48.07
C LEU A 931 22.81 -89.21 -47.83
N ALA A 932 22.82 -88.67 -46.61
CA ALA A 932 22.22 -87.38 -46.29
C ALA A 932 22.91 -86.21 -47.02
N TYR A 933 24.25 -86.25 -47.14
CA TYR A 933 24.99 -85.26 -47.93
C TYR A 933 24.62 -85.30 -49.42
N GLN A 934 24.58 -86.49 -50.02
CA GLN A 934 24.17 -86.64 -51.43
C GLN A 934 22.72 -86.18 -51.66
N ALA A 935 21.83 -86.42 -50.69
CA ALA A 935 20.45 -85.95 -50.72
C ALA A 935 20.35 -84.41 -50.77
N MET A 936 21.29 -83.69 -50.15
CA MET A 936 21.33 -82.23 -50.10
C MET A 936 22.14 -81.58 -51.25
N GLU A 937 22.98 -82.34 -51.94
CA GLU A 937 23.85 -81.85 -53.03
C GLU A 937 23.06 -81.50 -54.29
N ASP A 938 21.99 -82.24 -54.62
CA ASP A 938 21.11 -81.99 -55.77
C ASP A 938 19.65 -82.25 -55.39
N LEU A 939 19.06 -81.36 -54.57
CA LEU A 939 17.69 -81.47 -54.09
C LEU A 939 16.74 -80.65 -54.97
N SER A 940 15.74 -81.29 -55.58
CA SER A 940 14.57 -80.58 -56.09
C SER A 940 13.45 -80.66 -55.05
N PHE A 941 12.90 -79.51 -54.65
CA PHE A 941 11.83 -79.47 -53.65
C PHE A 941 10.48 -79.10 -54.28
N ASP A 942 9.43 -79.76 -53.82
CA ASP A 942 8.04 -79.43 -54.16
C ASP A 942 7.42 -78.53 -53.08
N VAL A 943 7.86 -78.67 -51.82
CA VAL A 943 7.47 -77.83 -50.68
C VAL A 943 8.71 -77.44 -49.90
N LEU A 944 8.86 -76.15 -49.65
CA LEU A 944 9.88 -75.58 -48.77
C LEU A 944 9.19 -74.59 -47.83
N SER A 945 9.33 -74.79 -46.53
CA SER A 945 8.92 -73.81 -45.52
C SER A 945 10.05 -73.56 -44.53
N ALA A 946 10.13 -72.36 -43.96
CA ALA A 946 11.15 -71.99 -43.00
C ALA A 946 10.55 -71.18 -41.85
N ASP A 947 10.83 -71.60 -40.62
CA ASP A 947 10.55 -70.81 -39.42
C ASP A 947 11.79 -70.00 -39.04
N VAL A 948 11.64 -68.68 -38.89
CA VAL A 948 12.71 -67.73 -38.65
C VAL A 948 12.53 -67.08 -37.28
N ASN A 949 13.52 -67.22 -36.40
CA ASN A 949 13.51 -66.66 -35.06
C ASN A 949 14.87 -66.08 -34.66
N SER A 950 14.88 -64.92 -34.00
CA SER A 950 16.10 -64.35 -33.43
C SER A 950 16.40 -64.94 -32.04
N LEU A 951 17.60 -65.49 -31.89
CA LEU A 951 18.18 -66.00 -30.65
C LEU A 951 19.03 -64.93 -29.96
N ASP A 952 19.34 -65.15 -28.68
CA ASP A 952 20.18 -64.23 -27.91
C ASP A 952 21.60 -64.12 -28.51
N GLY A 953 22.18 -62.92 -28.41
CA GLY A 953 23.49 -62.57 -28.98
C GLY A 953 23.46 -62.19 -30.47
N GLY A 954 22.30 -61.86 -31.03
CA GLY A 954 22.17 -61.43 -32.44
C GLY A 954 22.25 -62.58 -33.45
N ARG A 955 21.92 -63.82 -33.03
CA ARG A 955 21.89 -64.99 -33.90
C ARG A 955 20.49 -65.19 -34.46
N VAL A 956 20.37 -65.73 -35.67
CA VAL A 956 19.08 -66.07 -36.30
C VAL A 956 19.03 -67.58 -36.48
N SER A 957 18.03 -68.22 -35.89
CA SER A 957 17.68 -69.62 -36.17
C SER A 957 16.69 -69.64 -37.34
N VAL A 958 17.03 -70.43 -38.35
CA VAL A 958 16.15 -70.72 -39.48
C VAL A 958 15.96 -72.23 -39.55
N LEU A 959 14.74 -72.67 -39.30
CA LEU A 959 14.34 -74.07 -39.31
C LEU A 959 13.63 -74.37 -40.63
N PHE A 960 14.35 -74.94 -41.59
CA PHE A 960 13.78 -75.32 -42.88
C PHE A 960 13.11 -76.69 -42.79
N HIS A 961 11.92 -76.80 -43.34
CA HIS A 961 11.25 -78.07 -43.64
C HIS A 961 11.15 -78.20 -45.15
N ILE A 962 11.79 -79.23 -45.70
CA ILE A 962 11.93 -79.41 -47.13
C ILE A 962 11.40 -80.79 -47.51
N ARG A 963 10.40 -80.82 -48.39
CA ARG A 963 9.87 -82.03 -49.01
C ARG A 963 10.13 -82.00 -50.51
N GLY A 964 10.83 -83.01 -50.98
CA GLY A 964 11.31 -83.06 -52.34
C GLY A 964 11.88 -84.41 -52.73
N ARG A 965 12.80 -84.37 -53.69
CA ARG A 965 13.46 -85.55 -54.24
C ARG A 965 14.88 -85.23 -54.68
N HIS A 966 15.72 -86.26 -54.63
CA HIS A 966 17.07 -86.17 -55.20
C HIS A 966 16.97 -86.15 -56.74
N ASP A 967 17.42 -85.06 -57.36
CA ASP A 967 17.33 -84.84 -58.81
C ASP A 967 18.71 -84.45 -59.39
N PRO A 968 19.67 -85.38 -59.41
CA PRO A 968 21.02 -85.11 -59.91
C PRO A 968 21.01 -84.89 -61.43
N PRO A 969 21.94 -84.08 -61.97
CA PRO A 969 21.98 -83.74 -63.40
C PRO A 969 22.18 -84.96 -64.33
N GLN A 970 22.68 -86.08 -63.81
CA GLN A 970 22.69 -87.37 -64.48
C GLN A 970 21.96 -88.42 -63.64
N ARG A 971 21.10 -89.22 -64.27
CA ARG A 971 20.28 -90.23 -63.59
C ARG A 971 21.16 -91.31 -62.95
N GLN A 972 21.02 -91.50 -61.64
CA GLN A 972 21.76 -92.48 -60.85
C GLN A 972 20.85 -93.65 -60.45
N GLU A 973 21.39 -94.88 -60.52
CA GLU A 973 20.71 -96.12 -60.11
C GLU A 973 21.62 -96.89 -59.14
N LEU A 974 21.10 -97.29 -57.98
CA LEU A 974 21.82 -98.15 -57.05
C LEU A 974 21.78 -99.60 -57.52
N ARG A 975 22.93 -100.15 -57.93
CA ARG A 975 23.07 -101.56 -58.33
C ARG A 975 23.88 -102.31 -57.30
N LEU A 976 23.24 -103.22 -56.56
CA LEU A 976 23.89 -104.13 -55.61
C LEU A 976 23.91 -105.54 -56.20
N THR A 977 25.04 -106.24 -56.13
CA THR A 977 25.08 -107.67 -56.48
C THR A 977 24.61 -108.52 -55.29
N ILE A 978 24.04 -109.70 -55.54
CA ILE A 978 23.53 -110.59 -54.48
C ILE A 978 24.65 -110.99 -53.49
N ALA A 979 25.89 -111.14 -53.98
CA ALA A 979 27.05 -111.42 -53.15
C ALA A 979 27.35 -110.28 -52.15
N GLU A 980 27.23 -109.02 -52.60
CA GLU A 980 27.45 -107.84 -51.75
C GLU A 980 26.38 -107.70 -50.65
N LEU A 981 25.12 -108.04 -50.95
CA LEU A 981 24.02 -107.99 -49.98
C LEU A 981 24.23 -108.98 -48.82
N ILE A 982 24.87 -110.12 -49.09
CA ILE A 982 25.16 -111.18 -48.12
C ILE A 982 26.43 -110.89 -47.32
N SER A 983 27.50 -110.40 -47.96
CA SER A 983 28.79 -110.12 -47.30
C SER A 983 28.76 -108.87 -46.41
N ARG A 984 27.72 -108.03 -46.54
CA ARG A 984 27.62 -106.69 -45.94
C ARG A 984 28.77 -105.74 -46.34
N GLU A 985 29.57 -106.08 -47.36
CA GLU A 985 30.67 -105.21 -47.85
C GLU A 985 30.16 -103.91 -48.45
N PHE A 986 28.89 -103.84 -48.87
CA PHE A 986 28.28 -102.60 -49.36
C PHE A 986 28.25 -101.48 -48.30
N LEU A 987 28.38 -101.79 -47.01
CA LEU A 987 28.44 -100.82 -45.92
C LEU A 987 29.76 -100.01 -45.89
N ASN A 988 30.81 -100.46 -46.59
CA ASN A 988 32.13 -99.81 -46.59
C ASN A 988 32.45 -99.05 -47.89
N ARG A 989 31.49 -98.93 -48.83
CA ARG A 989 31.67 -98.19 -50.09
C ARG A 989 30.69 -97.03 -50.17
N LYS A 990 31.09 -95.94 -50.83
CA LYS A 990 30.18 -94.84 -51.15
C LYS A 990 29.12 -95.32 -52.13
N LEU A 991 27.86 -95.29 -51.71
CA LEU A 991 26.72 -95.66 -52.56
C LEU A 991 26.12 -94.40 -53.18
N PRO A 992 25.89 -94.37 -54.51
CA PRO A 992 25.16 -93.27 -55.13
C PRO A 992 23.67 -93.34 -54.74
N LEU A 993 23.11 -92.21 -54.31
CA LEU A 993 21.69 -92.09 -54.02
C LEU A 993 20.87 -92.16 -55.33
N PRO A 994 19.89 -93.07 -55.46
CA PRO A 994 19.08 -93.15 -56.67
C PRO A 994 18.35 -91.84 -56.99
N SER A 995 18.24 -91.50 -58.27
CA SER A 995 17.39 -90.38 -58.69
C SER A 995 15.92 -90.63 -58.33
N ASN A 996 15.20 -89.57 -57.98
CA ASN A 996 13.83 -89.59 -57.42
C ASN A 996 13.68 -90.23 -56.03
N THR A 997 14.76 -90.37 -55.27
CA THR A 997 14.64 -90.72 -53.84
C THR A 997 13.87 -89.60 -53.14
N GLN A 998 12.76 -89.94 -52.49
CA GLN A 998 11.94 -89.01 -51.71
C GLN A 998 12.74 -88.52 -50.50
N ILE A 999 12.75 -87.21 -50.30
CA ILE A 999 13.47 -86.56 -49.20
C ILE A 999 12.46 -85.73 -48.41
N ASP A 1000 12.35 -86.01 -47.12
CA ASP A 1000 11.64 -85.19 -46.14
C ASP A 1000 12.65 -84.84 -45.05
N LEU A 1001 13.10 -83.59 -45.05
CA LEU A 1001 14.20 -83.15 -44.20
C LEU A 1001 13.78 -81.92 -43.40
N THR A 1002 14.23 -81.90 -42.14
CA THR A 1002 14.18 -80.71 -41.30
C THR A 1002 15.61 -80.27 -41.04
N LEU A 1003 15.98 -79.09 -41.52
CA LEU A 1003 17.31 -78.51 -41.39
C LEU A 1003 17.25 -77.36 -40.39
N ASP A 1004 17.79 -77.59 -39.20
CA ASP A 1004 18.02 -76.52 -38.23
C ASP A 1004 19.33 -75.81 -38.57
N THR A 1005 19.24 -74.56 -38.99
CA THR A 1005 20.42 -73.72 -39.25
C THR A 1005 20.44 -72.57 -38.26
N THR A 1006 21.54 -72.42 -37.55
CA THR A 1006 21.81 -71.22 -36.76
C THR A 1006 22.81 -70.34 -37.50
N LEU A 1007 22.37 -69.19 -37.97
CA LEU A 1007 23.20 -68.19 -38.63
C LEU A 1007 23.65 -67.14 -37.61
N ASN A 1008 24.95 -66.84 -37.58
CA ASN A 1008 25.48 -65.74 -36.79
C ASN A 1008 25.33 -64.42 -37.57
N ALA A 1009 24.20 -63.73 -37.38
CA ALA A 1009 23.87 -62.55 -38.18
C ALA A 1009 24.88 -61.40 -38.00
N ASN A 1010 25.53 -61.29 -36.83
CA ASN A 1010 26.58 -60.29 -36.61
C ASN A 1010 27.79 -60.49 -37.53
N GLN A 1011 28.14 -61.75 -37.83
CA GLN A 1011 29.25 -62.11 -38.70
C GLN A 1011 28.89 -61.90 -40.19
N LEU A 1012 27.64 -62.19 -40.54
CA LEU A 1012 27.09 -61.96 -41.88
C LEU A 1012 27.00 -60.46 -42.20
N ILE A 1013 26.59 -59.64 -41.22
CA ILE A 1013 26.52 -58.18 -41.35
C ILE A 1013 27.92 -57.56 -41.41
N SER A 1014 28.89 -58.04 -40.60
CA SER A 1014 30.27 -57.54 -40.67
C SER A 1014 30.93 -57.83 -42.02
N ASP A 1015 30.68 -59.01 -42.58
CA ASP A 1015 31.23 -59.43 -43.88
C ASP A 1015 30.54 -58.66 -45.02
N LEU A 1016 29.22 -58.46 -44.96
CA LEU A 1016 28.48 -57.64 -45.93
C LEU A 1016 28.92 -56.17 -45.89
N LEU A 1017 29.17 -55.62 -44.69
CA LEU A 1017 29.72 -54.27 -44.50
C LEU A 1017 31.16 -54.14 -45.00
N ALA A 1018 31.97 -55.20 -44.86
CA ALA A 1018 33.32 -55.23 -45.42
C ALA A 1018 33.31 -55.26 -46.96
N VAL A 1019 32.42 -56.06 -47.56
CA VAL A 1019 32.23 -56.13 -49.03
C VAL A 1019 31.68 -54.81 -49.59
N ASN A 1020 30.74 -54.16 -48.90
CA ASN A 1020 30.25 -52.85 -49.31
C ASN A 1020 31.31 -51.74 -49.17
N ARG A 1021 32.14 -51.76 -48.12
CA ARG A 1021 33.29 -50.84 -47.98
C ARG A 1021 34.30 -51.02 -49.12
N ALA A 1022 34.57 -52.26 -49.52
CA ALA A 1022 35.44 -52.57 -50.65
C ALA A 1022 34.86 -52.08 -52.00
N ARG A 1023 33.55 -52.22 -52.23
CA ARG A 1023 32.87 -51.68 -53.44
C ARG A 1023 32.86 -50.14 -53.48
N GLN A 1024 32.94 -49.48 -52.33
CA GLN A 1024 32.98 -48.02 -52.20
C GLN A 1024 34.40 -47.43 -52.16
N GLY A 1025 35.45 -48.27 -52.27
CA GLY A 1025 36.84 -47.82 -52.33
C GLY A 1025 37.41 -47.25 -51.02
N GLN A 1026 36.83 -47.59 -49.86
CA GLN A 1026 37.33 -47.16 -48.55
C GLN A 1026 38.28 -48.22 -47.96
N GLN A 1027 39.46 -47.79 -47.47
CA GLN A 1027 40.46 -48.65 -46.82
C GLN A 1027 40.07 -48.96 -45.37
N ASP A 1028 40.43 -50.16 -44.89
CA ASP A 1028 40.22 -50.60 -43.51
C ASP A 1028 40.89 -49.67 -42.49
N PRO A 1029 40.25 -49.36 -41.35
CA PRO A 1029 40.92 -48.69 -40.25
C PRO A 1029 41.97 -49.63 -39.64
N GLU A 1030 43.18 -49.11 -39.38
CA GLU A 1030 44.21 -49.81 -38.61
C GLU A 1030 43.65 -50.24 -37.24
N PRO A 1031 43.98 -51.46 -36.77
CA PRO A 1031 43.53 -51.95 -35.48
C PRO A 1031 44.13 -51.11 -34.36
N THR A 1032 43.28 -50.39 -33.64
CA THR A 1032 43.64 -49.70 -32.40
C THR A 1032 43.95 -50.71 -31.31
N THR A 1033 45.18 -50.66 -30.80
CA THR A 1033 45.67 -51.39 -29.63
C THR A 1033 44.85 -51.03 -28.39
N THR A 1034 44.09 -51.99 -27.88
CA THR A 1034 43.35 -51.91 -26.61
C THR A 1034 44.34 -51.99 -25.43
N LEU A 1035 44.46 -50.90 -24.67
CA LEU A 1035 45.03 -50.91 -23.33
C LEU A 1035 44.01 -51.54 -22.37
N ALA A 1036 44.46 -52.52 -21.58
CA ALA A 1036 43.68 -53.20 -20.56
C ALA A 1036 43.28 -52.23 -19.42
N PRO A 1037 42.12 -52.44 -18.77
CA PRO A 1037 41.71 -51.65 -17.61
C PRO A 1037 42.55 -52.04 -16.39
N ALA A 1038 43.03 -51.04 -15.65
CA ALA A 1038 43.58 -51.24 -14.32
C ALA A 1038 42.42 -51.32 -13.30
N ASP A 1039 42.51 -52.29 -12.39
CA ASP A 1039 41.62 -52.52 -11.23
C ASP A 1039 41.39 -51.28 -10.36
#